data_AF-A0A497PN00-F1
#
_entry.id   AF-A0A497PN00-F1
#
_cell.length_a   1.000
_cell.length_b   1.000
_cell.length_c   1.000
_cell.angle_alpha   90.00
_cell.angle_beta   90.00
_cell.angle_gamma   90.00
#
_symmetry.space_group_name_H-M   'P 1'
#
loop_
_entity.id
_entity.type
_entity.pdbx_description
1 polymer ?
#
loop_
_entity_poly.entity_id
_entity_poly.type
_entity_poly.pdbx_seq_one_letter_code
_entity_poly.pdbx_strand_id
1 'polypeptide(L)'
;VLDIPLPFYENKVLLVEKNEVKRPLCKFLVRNSGEQIDYLTLVQRLIMGSNLEHLSMFVNKKLPFIQQIVNSFVYGNTSIAVYNLQRTINEVINQMPVHNTYMNSWAMNHRLVILDSAFEDLHSPDAKLAYQLDKADEYFDRGWTPMGLSDGVLADKNYILTTDLRKTIPFGFSHHNPQRNLYSTLGMKGPEDSLVRTRSMDDLRKDGLNRKGWNLFTAFADVPEVWEDQILLDNSLRNHYITYHRRVLGFGTPMVKEGDIIKKGSKICLTPDGQYKVIEFDADKIWIDKVVQKEVVVGGTKQNSITFIVKFNRKLKEGVKITNRAANKGVIRFKDLGWAECNGKRRKIQVLVSSKAVLKRKNYTQILEALMNNVTGEKGAIIEDDYVPNMEVVKNALERTGFRRDGSWDCETYAGKFPAVCGVVFWGVTMDVEDMLWDLHDTTRKNTRGLRTAGLKFSTVEFRALETRFGKDNAIADEIMSYAQGAEDLHEQIKILKSKRGDKINASVIHMKHVRPLDDTSGTIVPEGLIEGTIADENLGRQGFLMELPSPYQVVLDGSEVTYEGFPAVDVEKEQQEGKKVVTLSHVYVPYGNLRRCWRHDTGYLGMTTIAALLNSMIVTGHRFMANPADGNFRASYYRSVYAYFSNVAQKMGSKTGEISVHGMAVRYPFSAKAVATLSCELPKNTVQIHRDMAKNLRVQNGDVVLVERFPCLGFMSLRPQRVVVTDDPDCRYSIRVSGNNLGSLSLDFDGDVIYLASFHTKEAKRALMREFHNPNKTCYDAIKMLNEKMGTPHYKSMTFDDYHMVPFPPLTMETHRAIVDKATGVKAHTGPVIALCYNIMRLVENSDTKNNQKMNVAIEMFLDKVGNSVFKQKHGVKSLHQVVTEAICKADVETLVKEGFKRGTSEMICDLIRKKAAMLKVFDLAKYHERAKKFGSNIISRLVREQNKIYFASRSTLEGCKLLSHLEQAAVDVPSRMLKWVLSGKADSMETVLDRMQLDKMMSSINDASLAEKVSVMCEYMDEIFKKKETQVDRMVKRLLHERNMAVNI
;
A
#
# COMPACT_ATOMS: atom_id res chain seq x y z
N VAL A 1 -43.21 1.92 4.85
CA VAL A 1 -43.55 0.72 5.64
C VAL A 1 -42.67 -0.42 5.12
N LEU A 2 -41.93 -1.12 5.98
CA LEU A 2 -41.03 -2.23 5.60
C LEU A 2 -41.85 -3.51 5.46
N ASP A 3 -41.99 -4.05 4.25
CA ASP A 3 -42.63 -5.34 4.04
C ASP A 3 -41.62 -6.48 4.24
N ILE A 4 -41.53 -6.94 5.48
CA ILE A 4 -40.64 -8.01 5.92
C ILE A 4 -41.45 -9.31 5.92
N PRO A 5 -41.13 -10.29 5.07
CA PRO A 5 -41.81 -11.58 5.10
C PRO A 5 -41.67 -12.22 6.49
N LEU A 6 -42.82 -12.57 7.08
CA LEU A 6 -42.86 -13.17 8.41
C LEU A 6 -42.25 -14.57 8.36
N PRO A 7 -41.31 -14.91 9.27
CA PRO A 7 -40.75 -16.24 9.32
C PRO A 7 -41.80 -17.26 9.78
N PHE A 8 -41.73 -18.47 9.24
CA PHE A 8 -42.57 -19.61 9.62
C PHE A 8 -41.71 -20.86 9.84
N TYR A 9 -42.21 -21.81 10.62
CA TYR A 9 -41.51 -23.07 10.85
C TYR A 9 -41.97 -24.14 9.86
N GLU A 10 -41.01 -24.85 9.29
CA GLU A 10 -41.26 -26.10 8.54
C GLU A 10 -40.18 -27.11 8.95
N ASN A 11 -40.60 -28.32 9.36
CA ASN A 11 -39.70 -29.38 9.82
C ASN A 11 -38.68 -28.96 10.90
N LYS A 12 -39.12 -28.15 11.89
CA LYS A 12 -38.30 -27.57 12.98
C LYS A 12 -37.19 -26.62 12.51
N VAL A 13 -37.18 -26.24 11.23
CA VAL A 13 -36.30 -25.22 10.68
C VAL A 13 -37.10 -23.93 10.54
N LEU A 14 -36.58 -22.82 11.07
CA LEU A 14 -37.20 -21.51 10.87
C LEU A 14 -36.89 -21.04 9.44
N LEU A 15 -37.91 -20.90 8.62
CA LEU A 15 -37.85 -20.52 7.22
C LEU A 15 -38.46 -19.14 6.99
N VAL A 16 -38.10 -18.53 5.87
CA VAL A 16 -38.79 -17.36 5.30
C VAL A 16 -39.11 -17.68 3.85
N GLU A 17 -40.30 -17.31 3.39
CA GLU A 17 -40.79 -17.52 2.03
C GLU A 17 -41.13 -16.17 1.39
N LYS A 18 -40.58 -15.94 0.20
CA LYS A 18 -40.92 -14.81 -0.67
C LYS A 18 -40.76 -15.26 -2.11
N ASN A 19 -41.77 -14.99 -2.95
CA ASN A 19 -41.83 -15.45 -4.34
C ASN A 19 -41.60 -16.96 -4.47
N GLU A 20 -42.30 -17.76 -3.65
CA GLU A 20 -42.28 -19.24 -3.68
C GLU A 20 -40.93 -19.90 -3.34
N VAL A 21 -39.90 -19.12 -2.98
CA VAL A 21 -38.59 -19.64 -2.58
C VAL A 21 -38.49 -19.66 -1.05
N LYS A 22 -38.45 -20.86 -0.47
CA LYS A 22 -38.26 -21.10 0.97
C LYS A 22 -36.77 -21.16 1.32
N ARG A 23 -36.34 -20.41 2.35
CA ARG A 23 -34.94 -20.40 2.79
C ARG A 23 -34.78 -20.53 4.30
N PRO A 24 -33.81 -21.32 4.79
CA PRO A 24 -33.55 -21.47 6.23
C PRO A 24 -32.79 -20.28 6.83
N LEU A 25 -33.26 -19.79 7.98
CA LEU A 25 -32.59 -18.81 8.83
C LEU A 25 -31.57 -19.51 9.73
N CYS A 26 -30.28 -19.18 9.59
CA CYS A 26 -29.24 -19.66 10.51
C CYS A 26 -28.97 -18.62 11.62
N LYS A 27 -29.02 -19.05 12.87
CA LYS A 27 -28.61 -18.26 14.05
C LYS A 27 -27.14 -18.55 14.37
N PHE A 28 -26.39 -17.55 14.83
CA PHE A 28 -25.03 -17.74 15.34
C PHE A 28 -24.97 -17.41 16.84
N LEU A 29 -24.17 -18.19 17.56
CA LEU A 29 -23.98 -18.04 18.99
C LEU A 29 -22.92 -16.97 19.28
N VAL A 30 -23.32 -15.92 19.97
CA VAL A 30 -22.40 -14.92 20.53
C VAL A 30 -21.79 -15.54 21.80
N ARG A 31 -20.55 -16.05 21.68
CA ARG A 31 -19.90 -16.87 22.73
C ARG A 31 -19.84 -16.22 24.13
N ASN A 32 -19.81 -14.90 24.22
CA ASN A 32 -19.68 -14.19 25.50
C ASN A 32 -21.03 -13.88 26.16
N SER A 33 -22.13 -13.74 25.41
CA SER A 33 -23.47 -13.50 25.95
C SER A 33 -24.35 -14.75 25.96
N GLY A 34 -23.93 -15.82 25.29
CA GLY A 34 -24.75 -17.02 25.08
C GLY A 34 -25.94 -16.79 24.14
N GLU A 35 -26.10 -15.58 23.60
CA GLU A 35 -27.24 -15.20 22.78
C GLU A 35 -27.09 -15.76 21.36
N GLN A 36 -28.17 -16.31 20.81
CA GLN A 36 -28.26 -16.67 19.41
C GLN A 36 -28.95 -15.57 18.63
N ILE A 37 -28.22 -14.87 17.77
CA ILE A 37 -28.77 -13.83 16.90
C ILE A 37 -28.66 -14.26 15.43
N ASP A 38 -29.64 -13.90 14.61
CA ASP A 38 -29.59 -14.08 13.16
C ASP A 38 -29.07 -12.81 12.46
N TYR A 39 -28.80 -12.93 11.16
CA TYR A 39 -28.27 -11.83 10.34
C TYR A 39 -29.23 -10.63 10.28
N LEU A 40 -30.54 -10.88 10.20
CA LEU A 40 -31.54 -9.80 10.13
C LEU A 40 -31.54 -8.99 11.43
N THR A 41 -31.51 -9.68 12.57
CA THR A 41 -31.44 -9.09 13.90
C THR A 41 -30.15 -8.30 14.09
N LEU A 42 -29.01 -8.83 13.62
CA LEU A 42 -27.72 -8.12 13.66
C LEU A 42 -27.76 -6.80 12.85
N VAL A 43 -28.27 -6.85 11.63
CA VAL A 43 -28.40 -5.69 10.74
C VAL A 43 -29.36 -4.66 11.32
N GLN A 44 -30.50 -5.10 11.86
CA GLN A 44 -31.44 -4.22 12.57
C GLN A 44 -30.77 -3.56 13.77
N ARG A 45 -30.03 -4.30 14.59
CA ARG A 45 -29.30 -3.77 15.75
C ARG A 45 -28.27 -2.71 15.36
N LEU A 46 -27.54 -2.93 14.25
CA LEU A 46 -26.59 -1.96 13.70
C LEU A 46 -27.27 -0.67 13.24
N ILE A 47 -28.39 -0.78 12.50
CA ILE A 47 -29.12 0.37 11.95
C ILE A 47 -29.75 1.21 13.05
N MET A 48 -30.35 0.55 14.05
CA MET A 48 -31.09 1.19 15.13
C MET A 48 -30.18 1.70 16.26
N GLY A 49 -28.87 1.46 16.20
CA GLY A 49 -27.90 1.95 17.19
C GLY A 49 -28.03 1.27 18.55
N SER A 50 -28.60 0.07 18.61
CA SER A 50 -28.62 -0.71 19.85
C SER A 50 -27.20 -1.13 20.23
N ASN A 51 -26.85 -1.03 21.52
CA ASN A 51 -25.56 -1.41 22.09
C ASN A 51 -25.24 -2.88 21.75
N LEU A 52 -24.53 -3.11 20.65
CA LEU A 52 -23.77 -4.32 20.45
C LEU A 52 -22.43 -4.06 21.12
N GLU A 53 -22.29 -4.43 22.40
CA GLU A 53 -21.07 -4.26 23.21
C GLU A 53 -19.79 -4.91 22.59
N HIS A 54 -19.89 -5.48 21.39
CA HIS A 54 -18.95 -6.44 20.82
C HIS A 54 -18.50 -6.08 19.40
N LEU A 55 -18.80 -4.88 18.90
CA LEU A 55 -18.26 -4.37 17.63
C LEU A 55 -17.31 -3.19 17.88
N SER A 56 -16.39 -2.94 16.95
CA SER A 56 -15.31 -1.97 17.12
C SER A 56 -15.84 -0.60 17.61
N MET A 57 -15.08 0.10 18.47
CA MET A 57 -15.49 1.38 19.08
C MET A 57 -15.88 2.47 18.05
N PHE A 58 -15.59 2.27 16.76
CA PHE A 58 -15.97 3.15 15.65
C PHE A 58 -17.47 3.14 15.30
N VAL A 59 -18.22 2.14 15.77
CA VAL A 59 -19.66 1.98 15.50
C VAL A 59 -20.53 2.77 16.49
N ASN A 60 -19.99 3.14 17.65
CA ASN A 60 -20.65 4.00 18.63
C ASN A 60 -20.60 5.47 18.16
N LYS A 61 -21.56 5.82 17.31
CA LYS A 61 -21.81 7.19 16.86
C LYS A 61 -22.79 7.89 17.80
N LYS A 62 -22.68 9.23 17.88
CA LYS A 62 -23.57 10.11 18.66
C LYS A 62 -25.05 9.99 18.24
N LEU A 63 -25.31 9.51 17.02
CA LEU A 63 -26.64 9.24 16.47
C LEU A 63 -26.66 7.83 15.84
N PRO A 64 -27.75 7.05 16.01
CA PRO A 64 -27.97 5.80 15.28
C PRO A 64 -27.82 5.98 13.76
N PHE A 65 -27.42 4.93 13.04
CA PHE A 65 -27.27 5.00 11.57
C PHE A 65 -28.58 5.36 10.87
N ILE A 66 -29.71 4.87 11.36
CA ILE A 66 -31.02 5.26 10.83
C ILE A 66 -31.25 6.77 10.92
N GLN A 67 -30.84 7.38 12.03
CA GLN A 67 -31.01 8.81 12.24
C GLN A 67 -29.99 9.63 11.43
N GLN A 68 -28.78 9.10 11.22
CA GLN A 68 -27.82 9.67 10.27
C GLN A 68 -28.37 9.64 8.84
N ILE A 69 -29.02 8.54 8.41
CA ILE A 69 -29.63 8.42 7.09
C ILE A 69 -30.80 9.40 6.94
N VAL A 70 -31.69 9.47 7.93
CA VAL A 70 -32.81 10.43 7.91
C VAL A 70 -32.29 11.87 7.86
N ASN A 71 -31.34 12.22 8.72
CA ASN A 71 -30.71 13.54 8.69
C ASN A 71 -29.98 13.78 7.36
N SER A 72 -29.43 12.73 6.74
CA SER A 72 -28.68 12.89 5.50
C SER A 72 -29.51 13.30 4.30
N PHE A 73 -30.80 12.96 4.29
CA PHE A 73 -31.75 13.48 3.30
C PHE A 73 -31.98 14.97 3.49
N VAL A 74 -32.08 15.44 4.74
CA VAL A 74 -32.24 16.88 5.06
C VAL A 74 -30.99 17.68 4.69
N TYR A 75 -29.80 17.09 4.89
CA TYR A 75 -28.52 17.76 4.69
C TYR A 75 -27.84 17.43 3.35
N GLY A 76 -28.49 16.70 2.44
CA GLY A 76 -27.97 16.38 1.10
C GLY A 76 -26.69 15.53 1.09
N ASN A 77 -26.43 14.72 2.12
CA ASN A 77 -25.22 13.88 2.23
C ASN A 77 -25.53 12.37 2.31
N THR A 78 -26.67 11.95 1.77
CA THR A 78 -27.18 10.57 1.81
C THR A 78 -26.19 9.53 1.31
N SER A 79 -25.46 9.81 0.22
CA SER A 79 -24.46 8.90 -0.34
C SER A 79 -23.34 8.56 0.66
N ILE A 80 -22.93 9.53 1.51
CA ILE A 80 -21.90 9.36 2.53
C ILE A 80 -22.43 8.55 3.72
N ALA A 81 -23.65 8.85 4.17
CA ALA A 81 -24.29 8.14 5.29
C ALA A 81 -24.52 6.65 4.94
N VAL A 82 -25.03 6.40 3.73
CA VAL A 82 -25.22 5.05 3.17
C VAL A 82 -23.88 4.32 3.04
N TYR A 83 -22.84 4.98 2.52
CA TYR A 83 -21.50 4.39 2.42
C TYR A 83 -20.90 4.00 3.78
N ASN A 84 -21.10 4.83 4.81
CA ASN A 84 -20.60 4.55 6.15
C ASN A 84 -21.33 3.37 6.82
N LEU A 85 -22.64 3.26 6.63
CA LEU A 85 -23.41 2.09 7.08
C LEU A 85 -22.94 0.83 6.35
N GLN A 86 -22.76 0.90 5.03
CA GLN A 86 -22.25 -0.18 4.20
C GLN A 86 -20.86 -0.65 4.63
N ARG A 87 -19.94 0.27 4.93
CA ARG A 87 -18.61 -0.04 5.46
C ARG A 87 -18.68 -0.77 6.80
N THR A 88 -19.60 -0.36 7.66
CA THR A 88 -19.80 -0.95 8.98
C THR A 88 -20.34 -2.38 8.87
N ILE A 89 -21.37 -2.61 8.03
CA ILE A 89 -21.89 -3.95 7.73
C ILE A 89 -20.77 -4.87 7.21
N ASN A 90 -19.95 -4.37 6.28
CA ASN A 90 -18.80 -5.12 5.75
C ASN A 90 -17.78 -5.50 6.82
N GLU A 91 -17.45 -4.58 7.73
CA GLU A 91 -16.49 -4.82 8.83
C GLU A 91 -16.96 -5.92 9.78
N VAL A 92 -18.25 -5.92 10.12
CA VAL A 92 -18.86 -6.95 10.96
C VAL A 92 -18.86 -8.31 10.27
N ILE A 93 -19.27 -8.38 9.01
CA ILE A 93 -19.35 -9.66 8.27
C ILE A 93 -17.96 -10.22 7.99
N ASN A 94 -16.94 -9.37 7.75
CA ASN A 94 -15.55 -9.81 7.58
C ASN A 94 -15.00 -10.56 8.80
N GLN A 95 -15.56 -10.32 9.99
CA GLN A 95 -15.17 -11.00 11.22
C GLN A 95 -15.94 -12.32 11.43
N MET A 96 -16.96 -12.60 10.60
CA MET A 96 -17.78 -13.80 10.71
C MET A 96 -17.29 -14.95 9.82
N PRO A 97 -17.43 -16.22 10.24
CA PRO A 97 -17.03 -17.39 9.44
C PRO A 97 -18.05 -17.72 8.32
N VAL A 98 -18.57 -16.72 7.63
CA VAL A 98 -19.65 -16.82 6.62
C VAL A 98 -19.34 -17.79 5.47
N HIS A 99 -18.05 -18.09 5.20
CA HIS A 99 -17.62 -18.97 4.12
C HIS A 99 -18.00 -20.45 4.27
N ASN A 100 -18.31 -20.91 5.48
CA ASN A 100 -18.61 -22.31 5.76
C ASN A 100 -20.11 -22.57 5.99
N THR A 101 -20.97 -21.62 5.63
CA THR A 101 -22.39 -21.67 6.00
C THR A 101 -23.30 -21.22 4.86
N TYR A 102 -24.55 -21.71 4.84
CA TYR A 102 -25.61 -21.28 3.91
C TYR A 102 -26.00 -19.79 4.05
N MET A 103 -25.48 -19.10 5.08
CA MET A 103 -25.67 -17.67 5.32
C MET A 103 -25.09 -16.77 4.22
N ASN A 104 -24.04 -17.23 3.51
CA ASN A 104 -23.44 -16.47 2.40
C ASN A 104 -24.46 -16.26 1.26
N SER A 105 -25.13 -17.33 0.83
CA SER A 105 -26.16 -17.28 -0.23
C SER A 105 -27.42 -16.51 0.19
N TRP A 106 -27.72 -16.45 1.49
CA TRP A 106 -28.82 -15.65 2.02
C TRP A 106 -28.47 -14.15 2.04
N ALA A 107 -27.31 -13.78 2.59
CA ALA A 107 -26.85 -12.38 2.67
C ALA A 107 -26.59 -11.75 1.27
N MET A 108 -26.19 -12.56 0.27
CA MET A 108 -26.08 -12.11 -1.12
C MET A 108 -27.43 -11.68 -1.73
N ASN A 109 -28.52 -12.34 -1.33
CA ASN A 109 -29.83 -12.17 -1.95
C ASN A 109 -30.77 -11.25 -1.15
N HIS A 110 -30.37 -10.85 0.06
CA HIS A 110 -31.16 -9.97 0.93
C HIS A 110 -30.44 -8.62 1.09
N ARG A 111 -30.89 -7.66 0.29
CA ARG A 111 -30.41 -6.28 0.26
C ARG A 111 -31.40 -5.39 1.02
N LEU A 112 -30.89 -4.43 1.78
CA LEU A 112 -31.70 -3.34 2.32
C LEU A 112 -31.96 -2.33 1.20
N VAL A 113 -33.23 -2.07 0.97
CA VAL A 113 -33.70 -1.11 -0.04
C VAL A 113 -34.46 0.00 0.69
N ILE A 114 -34.11 1.25 0.42
CA ILE A 114 -34.90 2.40 0.86
C ILE A 114 -36.05 2.57 -0.14
N LEU A 115 -37.23 2.08 0.25
CA LEU A 115 -38.45 2.24 -0.51
C LEU A 115 -38.89 3.69 -0.45
N ASP A 116 -39.10 4.26 -1.63
CA ASP A 116 -39.60 5.61 -1.81
C ASP A 116 -41.03 5.48 -2.31
N SER A 117 -41.97 6.01 -1.53
CA SER A 117 -43.40 5.86 -1.85
C SER A 117 -43.74 6.46 -3.22
N ALA A 118 -43.03 7.51 -3.65
CA ALA A 118 -43.25 8.11 -4.95
C ALA A 118 -42.90 7.17 -6.12
N PHE A 119 -42.06 6.15 -5.91
CA PHE A 119 -41.78 5.12 -6.91
C PHE A 119 -42.95 4.14 -7.10
N GLU A 120 -43.73 3.90 -6.06
CA GLU A 120 -44.89 3.01 -6.12
C GLU A 120 -46.06 3.66 -6.86
N ASP A 121 -46.14 4.99 -6.82
CA ASP A 121 -47.16 5.79 -7.51
C ASP A 121 -46.90 5.92 -9.03
N LEU A 122 -45.73 5.47 -9.53
CA LEU A 122 -45.44 5.43 -10.95
C LEU A 122 -46.02 4.16 -11.57
N HIS A 123 -46.83 4.28 -12.62
CA HIS A 123 -47.46 3.11 -13.25
C HIS A 123 -46.72 2.58 -14.49
N SER A 124 -45.86 3.40 -15.11
CA SER A 124 -45.09 3.02 -16.31
C SER A 124 -43.72 2.42 -15.94
N PRO A 125 -43.30 1.30 -16.54
CA PRO A 125 -41.94 0.75 -16.40
C PRO A 125 -40.84 1.75 -16.79
N ASP A 126 -41.08 2.57 -17.82
CA ASP A 126 -40.11 3.57 -18.28
C ASP A 126 -40.01 4.74 -17.29
N ALA A 127 -41.15 5.15 -16.71
CA ALA A 127 -41.16 6.18 -15.66
C ALA A 127 -40.49 5.67 -14.37
N LYS A 128 -40.72 4.40 -14.01
CA LYS A 128 -40.02 3.73 -12.90
C LYS A 128 -38.52 3.66 -13.16
N LEU A 129 -38.11 3.27 -14.37
CA LEU A 129 -36.70 3.20 -14.74
C LEU A 129 -36.04 4.59 -14.72
N ALA A 130 -36.68 5.59 -15.32
CA ALA A 130 -36.20 6.98 -15.29
C ALA A 130 -36.08 7.49 -13.84
N TYR A 131 -37.10 7.27 -13.01
CA TYR A 131 -37.06 7.62 -11.59
C TYR A 131 -35.92 6.93 -10.83
N GLN A 132 -35.66 5.65 -11.11
CA GLN A 132 -34.55 4.91 -10.51
C GLN A 132 -33.19 5.40 -11.01
N LEU A 133 -33.08 5.79 -12.27
CA LEU A 133 -31.85 6.37 -12.83
C LEU A 133 -31.58 7.75 -12.21
N ASP A 134 -32.59 8.60 -12.10
CA ASP A 134 -32.49 9.93 -11.49
C ASP A 134 -32.15 9.81 -9.99
N LYS A 135 -32.84 8.92 -9.27
CA LYS A 135 -32.54 8.62 -7.86
C LYS A 135 -31.14 8.00 -7.68
N ALA A 136 -30.69 7.17 -8.61
CA ALA A 136 -29.34 6.62 -8.64
C ALA A 136 -28.28 7.70 -8.85
N ASP A 137 -28.53 8.64 -9.76
CA ASP A 137 -27.64 9.75 -10.04
C ASP A 137 -27.57 10.78 -8.90
N GLU A 138 -28.67 10.95 -8.17
CA GLU A 138 -28.81 11.89 -7.05
C GLU A 138 -28.23 11.34 -5.72
N TYR A 139 -28.54 10.09 -5.36
CA TYR A 139 -28.20 9.53 -4.05
C TYR A 139 -27.09 8.47 -4.06
N PHE A 140 -26.71 7.96 -5.24
CA PHE A 140 -25.88 6.76 -5.39
C PHE A 140 -24.73 6.90 -6.41
N ASP A 141 -24.16 8.11 -6.52
CA ASP A 141 -23.05 8.50 -7.42
C ASP A 141 -21.75 7.66 -7.33
N ARG A 142 -21.61 6.86 -6.27
CA ARG A 142 -20.51 5.90 -6.06
C ARG A 142 -20.84 4.46 -6.49
N GLY A 143 -21.99 4.24 -7.14
CA GLY A 143 -22.34 2.97 -7.78
C GLY A 143 -23.06 1.94 -6.89
N TRP A 144 -23.76 2.35 -5.84
CA TRP A 144 -24.39 1.43 -4.87
C TRP A 144 -25.87 1.73 -4.68
N THR A 145 -26.78 0.98 -5.31
CA THR A 145 -28.23 1.11 -5.08
C THR A 145 -28.80 0.22 -3.96
N PRO A 146 -28.14 -0.85 -3.49
CA PRO A 146 -28.55 -1.58 -2.29
C PRO A 146 -27.49 -1.64 -1.18
N MET A 147 -27.91 -1.46 0.08
CA MET A 147 -27.07 -1.73 1.25
C MET A 147 -27.06 -3.24 1.56
N GLY A 148 -25.90 -3.89 1.56
CA GLY A 148 -25.76 -5.35 1.63
C GLY A 148 -24.31 -5.81 1.79
N LEU A 149 -23.90 -6.94 1.21
CA LEU A 149 -22.48 -7.34 1.12
C LEU A 149 -21.82 -6.65 -0.10
N SER A 150 -20.70 -5.97 0.10
CA SER A 150 -19.94 -5.38 -1.02
C SER A 150 -19.10 -6.40 -1.78
N ASP A 151 -18.88 -6.18 -3.08
CA ASP A 151 -17.95 -6.96 -3.92
C ASP A 151 -16.52 -7.01 -3.33
N GLY A 152 -16.13 -6.01 -2.54
CA GLY A 152 -14.84 -5.97 -1.84
C GLY A 152 -14.71 -6.98 -0.69
N VAL A 153 -15.81 -7.34 -0.02
CA VAL A 153 -15.85 -8.43 0.98
C VAL A 153 -15.73 -9.81 0.31
N LEU A 154 -16.01 -9.87 -1.00
CA LEU A 154 -15.92 -11.06 -1.84
C LEU A 154 -14.60 -11.15 -2.62
N ALA A 155 -13.69 -10.17 -2.51
CA ALA A 155 -12.41 -10.21 -3.21
C ALA A 155 -11.53 -11.42 -2.78
N ASP A 156 -11.73 -11.90 -1.55
CA ASP A 156 -11.10 -13.11 -1.01
C ASP A 156 -11.77 -14.40 -1.51
N LYS A 157 -12.90 -14.29 -2.22
CA LYS A 157 -13.78 -15.39 -2.70
C LYS A 157 -14.38 -15.07 -4.07
N ASN A 158 -13.50 -14.69 -5.00
CA ASN A 158 -13.84 -14.21 -6.35
C ASN A 158 -14.80 -15.14 -7.11
N TYR A 159 -15.94 -14.63 -7.58
CA TYR A 159 -16.86 -15.33 -8.49
C TYR A 159 -16.19 -15.70 -9.84
N ILE A 160 -15.16 -14.96 -10.24
CA ILE A 160 -14.30 -15.25 -11.40
C ILE A 160 -13.63 -16.63 -11.31
N LEU A 161 -13.58 -17.24 -10.12
CA LEU A 161 -12.97 -18.54 -9.86
C LEU A 161 -13.96 -19.72 -9.83
N THR A 162 -15.25 -19.49 -10.08
CA THR A 162 -16.22 -20.60 -10.25
C THR A 162 -16.37 -21.04 -11.71
N THR A 163 -15.92 -20.21 -12.65
CA THR A 163 -15.93 -20.52 -14.09
C THR A 163 -14.51 -20.81 -14.57
N ASP A 164 -14.32 -21.85 -15.40
CA ASP A 164 -13.02 -22.10 -16.01
C ASP A 164 -12.69 -21.02 -17.05
N LEU A 165 -11.85 -20.06 -16.66
CA LEU A 165 -11.47 -18.93 -17.52
C LEU A 165 -10.73 -19.35 -18.79
N ARG A 166 -10.24 -20.60 -18.87
CA ARG A 166 -9.62 -21.15 -20.06
C ARG A 166 -10.55 -21.09 -21.27
N LYS A 167 -11.87 -21.15 -21.09
CA LYS A 167 -12.84 -20.99 -22.18
C LYS A 167 -12.75 -19.63 -22.89
N THR A 168 -12.17 -18.61 -22.25
CA THR A 168 -11.99 -17.25 -22.82
C THR A 168 -10.60 -17.04 -23.42
N ILE A 169 -9.80 -18.10 -23.51
CA ILE A 169 -8.42 -18.08 -24.01
C ILE A 169 -8.34 -19.03 -25.21
N PRO A 170 -7.83 -18.61 -26.38
CA PRO A 170 -7.63 -19.50 -27.51
C PRO A 170 -6.85 -20.77 -27.12
N PHE A 171 -7.38 -21.95 -27.48
CA PHE A 171 -6.82 -23.26 -27.11
C PHE A 171 -6.69 -23.49 -25.59
N GLY A 172 -7.46 -22.75 -24.79
CA GLY A 172 -7.28 -22.65 -23.36
C GLY A 172 -7.50 -23.97 -22.63
N PHE A 173 -8.60 -24.69 -22.92
CA PHE A 173 -8.96 -25.90 -22.16
C PHE A 173 -7.85 -26.97 -22.19
N SER A 174 -7.17 -27.12 -23.32
CA SER A 174 -6.17 -28.18 -23.52
C SER A 174 -4.73 -27.68 -23.42
N HIS A 175 -4.44 -26.41 -23.69
CA HIS A 175 -3.04 -25.97 -23.86
C HIS A 175 -2.66 -24.74 -23.02
N HIS A 176 -3.56 -24.27 -22.13
CA HIS A 176 -3.25 -23.27 -21.13
C HIS A 176 -3.08 -23.91 -19.76
N ASN A 177 -1.95 -23.65 -19.09
CA ASN A 177 -1.74 -24.10 -17.73
C ASN A 177 -2.78 -23.44 -16.80
N PRO A 178 -3.67 -24.22 -16.16
CA PRO A 178 -4.71 -23.70 -15.26
C PRO A 178 -4.20 -22.78 -14.14
N GLN A 179 -2.96 -22.97 -13.68
CA GLN A 179 -2.34 -22.10 -12.66
C GLN A 179 -2.16 -20.66 -13.12
N ARG A 180 -2.32 -20.40 -14.42
CA ARG A 180 -2.16 -19.08 -15.04
C ARG A 180 -3.48 -18.36 -15.29
N ASN A 181 -4.63 -19.01 -15.07
CA ASN A 181 -5.97 -18.41 -15.21
C ASN A 181 -6.11 -17.07 -14.47
N LEU A 182 -5.54 -16.97 -13.26
CA LEU A 182 -5.56 -15.75 -12.46
C LEU A 182 -4.78 -14.59 -13.08
N TYR A 183 -3.78 -14.86 -13.91
CA TYR A 183 -3.02 -13.82 -14.64
C TYR A 183 -3.70 -13.45 -15.97
N SER A 184 -4.56 -14.32 -16.47
CA SER A 184 -5.36 -14.08 -17.68
C SER A 184 -6.49 -13.07 -17.45
N THR A 185 -6.77 -12.66 -16.20
CA THR A 185 -7.74 -11.60 -15.85
C THR A 185 -7.17 -10.19 -15.93
N LEU A 186 -5.85 -10.04 -16.14
CA LEU A 186 -5.22 -8.72 -16.21
C LEU A 186 -5.79 -7.90 -17.38
N GLY A 187 -6.23 -6.68 -17.09
CA GLY A 187 -6.72 -5.74 -18.10
C GLY A 187 -5.65 -5.51 -19.17
N MET A 188 -6.01 -5.75 -20.44
CA MET A 188 -5.13 -5.47 -21.59
C MET A 188 -5.65 -4.23 -22.31
N LYS A 189 -4.75 -3.30 -22.61
CA LYS A 189 -5.03 -2.08 -23.35
C LYS A 189 -4.32 -2.10 -24.70
N GLY A 190 -5.00 -1.53 -25.69
CA GLY A 190 -4.56 -1.36 -27.08
C GLY A 190 -5.76 -0.98 -27.95
N PRO A 191 -5.58 -0.81 -29.27
CA PRO A 191 -6.66 -0.46 -30.19
C PRO A 191 -7.37 -1.67 -30.83
N GLU A 192 -6.69 -2.81 -30.98
CA GLU A 192 -7.17 -3.94 -31.78
C GLU A 192 -7.86 -5.03 -30.95
N ASP A 193 -8.67 -5.84 -31.64
CA ASP A 193 -9.16 -7.13 -31.15
C ASP A 193 -8.22 -8.27 -31.57
N SER A 194 -8.29 -9.39 -30.84
CA SER A 194 -7.53 -10.60 -31.17
C SER A 194 -8.02 -11.23 -32.47
N LEU A 195 -7.09 -11.64 -33.34
CA LEU A 195 -7.40 -12.40 -34.56
C LEU A 195 -7.97 -13.78 -34.26
N VAL A 196 -7.41 -14.49 -33.27
CA VAL A 196 -7.94 -15.78 -32.81
C VAL A 196 -8.74 -15.58 -31.53
N ARG A 197 -9.98 -16.06 -31.52
CA ARG A 197 -10.91 -15.94 -30.39
C ARG A 197 -11.66 -17.25 -30.17
N THR A 198 -12.04 -17.52 -28.94
CA THR A 198 -13.01 -18.56 -28.63
C THR A 198 -14.44 -18.01 -28.76
N ARG A 199 -15.46 -18.88 -28.80
CA ARG A 199 -16.87 -18.47 -28.79
C ARG A 199 -17.20 -17.62 -27.57
N SER A 200 -16.86 -18.10 -26.37
CA SER A 200 -17.06 -17.35 -25.12
C SER A 200 -16.39 -15.98 -25.15
N MET A 201 -15.20 -15.87 -25.76
CA MET A 201 -14.50 -14.58 -25.87
C MET A 201 -15.20 -13.63 -26.85
N ASP A 202 -15.70 -14.13 -27.98
CA ASP A 202 -16.41 -13.30 -28.96
C ASP A 202 -17.78 -12.84 -28.43
N ASP A 203 -18.46 -13.68 -27.65
CA ASP A 203 -19.73 -13.32 -27.03
C ASP A 203 -19.55 -12.22 -25.96
N LEU A 204 -18.56 -12.36 -25.07
CA LEU A 204 -18.21 -11.29 -24.12
C LEU A 204 -17.87 -9.97 -24.83
N ARG A 205 -17.19 -10.05 -25.98
CA ARG A 205 -16.87 -8.87 -26.79
C ARG A 205 -18.14 -8.20 -27.33
N LYS A 206 -19.14 -8.97 -27.78
CA LYS A 206 -20.44 -8.45 -28.24
C LYS A 206 -21.20 -7.77 -27.11
N ASP A 207 -21.06 -8.28 -25.88
CA ASP A 207 -21.62 -7.70 -24.65
C ASP A 207 -20.85 -6.45 -24.16
N GLY A 208 -19.87 -5.96 -24.91
CA GLY A 208 -19.04 -4.80 -24.56
C GLY A 208 -17.88 -5.10 -23.61
N LEU A 209 -17.70 -6.35 -23.19
CA LEU A 209 -16.60 -6.82 -22.34
C LEU A 209 -15.44 -7.30 -23.20
N ASN A 210 -14.56 -6.38 -23.60
CA ASN A 210 -13.40 -6.72 -24.41
C ASN A 210 -12.07 -6.39 -23.72
N ARG A 211 -11.04 -7.09 -24.16
CA ARG A 211 -9.64 -6.85 -23.83
C ARG A 211 -8.97 -6.46 -25.14
N LYS A 212 -8.34 -5.30 -25.20
CA LYS A 212 -7.76 -4.76 -26.43
C LYS A 212 -6.23 -4.85 -26.42
N GLY A 213 -5.61 -4.72 -27.58
CA GLY A 213 -4.19 -4.99 -27.77
C GLY A 213 -3.72 -4.71 -29.19
N TRP A 214 -2.68 -5.43 -29.62
CA TRP A 214 -2.11 -5.44 -30.97
C TRP A 214 -1.80 -6.87 -31.38
N ASN A 215 -2.00 -7.19 -32.65
CA ASN A 215 -1.61 -8.46 -33.24
C ASN A 215 -0.17 -8.35 -33.79
N LEU A 216 0.82 -8.78 -33.00
CA LEU A 216 2.23 -8.56 -33.30
C LEU A 216 2.93 -9.84 -33.73
N PHE A 217 3.74 -9.76 -34.79
CA PHE A 217 4.56 -10.86 -35.27
C PHE A 217 5.68 -11.17 -34.26
N THR A 218 5.56 -12.32 -33.62
CA THR A 218 6.35 -12.73 -32.46
C THR A 218 7.28 -13.89 -32.82
N ALA A 219 8.55 -13.79 -32.44
CA ALA A 219 9.53 -14.86 -32.50
C ALA A 219 9.78 -15.42 -31.08
N PHE A 220 9.78 -16.74 -30.96
CA PHE A 220 10.07 -17.44 -29.72
C PHE A 220 11.51 -17.97 -29.74
N ALA A 221 12.41 -17.25 -29.07
CA ALA A 221 13.82 -17.65 -28.96
C ALA A 221 14.44 -17.13 -27.65
N ASP A 222 15.39 -17.88 -27.09
CA ASP A 222 16.25 -17.38 -26.03
C ASP A 222 17.49 -16.73 -26.66
N VAL A 223 17.65 -15.44 -26.42
CA VAL A 223 18.83 -14.64 -26.79
C VAL A 223 19.32 -13.90 -25.53
N PRO A 224 20.56 -13.40 -25.48
CA PRO A 224 21.13 -12.85 -24.23
C PRO A 224 20.28 -11.78 -23.51
N GLU A 225 19.55 -10.93 -24.24
CA GLU A 225 18.69 -9.91 -23.62
C GLU A 225 17.21 -10.32 -23.46
N VAL A 226 16.88 -11.57 -23.78
CA VAL A 226 15.58 -12.19 -23.50
C VAL A 226 15.77 -13.22 -22.40
N TRP A 227 15.70 -12.73 -21.16
CA TRP A 227 15.89 -13.51 -19.95
C TRP A 227 14.65 -13.45 -19.05
N GLU A 228 14.14 -14.62 -18.67
CA GLU A 228 12.89 -14.77 -17.89
C GLU A 228 11.74 -13.93 -18.48
N ASP A 229 11.28 -12.86 -17.81
CA ASP A 229 10.16 -12.03 -18.27
C ASP A 229 10.57 -10.75 -19.01
N GLN A 230 11.84 -10.58 -19.38
CA GLN A 230 12.19 -9.49 -20.29
C GLN A 230 11.74 -9.84 -21.72
N ILE A 231 10.96 -8.93 -22.32
CA ILE A 231 10.48 -9.04 -23.71
C ILE A 231 11.17 -7.96 -24.53
N LEU A 232 11.64 -8.31 -25.73
CA LEU A 232 12.13 -7.29 -26.67
C LEU A 232 11.03 -6.91 -27.65
N LEU A 233 10.90 -5.61 -27.89
CA LEU A 233 10.04 -5.05 -28.93
C LEU A 233 10.88 -4.38 -30.02
N ASP A 234 10.38 -4.42 -31.24
CA ASP A 234 11.03 -3.74 -32.35
C ASP A 234 10.90 -2.21 -32.24
N ASN A 235 11.94 -1.49 -32.66
CA ASN A 235 11.97 -0.03 -32.66
C ASN A 235 10.81 0.63 -33.45
N SER A 236 10.23 -0.06 -34.45
CA SER A 236 9.06 0.45 -35.17
C SER A 236 7.83 0.64 -34.28
N LEU A 237 7.76 -0.05 -33.14
CA LEU A 237 6.61 0.01 -32.25
C LEU A 237 6.64 1.22 -31.29
N ARG A 238 7.73 1.99 -31.24
CA ARG A 238 7.92 3.13 -30.32
C ARG A 238 6.88 4.24 -30.44
N ASN A 239 6.20 4.35 -31.58
CA ASN A 239 5.17 5.36 -31.82
C ASN A 239 3.75 4.88 -31.52
N HIS A 240 3.55 3.65 -31.05
CA HIS A 240 2.24 3.18 -30.62
C HIS A 240 1.82 3.88 -29.33
N TYR A 241 0.57 4.37 -29.31
CA TYR A 241 -0.03 4.98 -28.14
C TYR A 241 -1.01 4.03 -27.46
N ILE A 242 -1.05 4.13 -26.14
CA ILE A 242 -2.11 3.58 -25.31
C ILE A 242 -2.97 4.74 -24.82
N THR A 243 -4.28 4.63 -25.00
CA THR A 243 -5.24 5.63 -24.55
C THR A 243 -5.81 5.25 -23.19
N TYR A 244 -5.89 6.26 -22.32
CA TYR A 244 -6.37 6.16 -20.95
C TYR A 244 -7.41 7.23 -20.69
N HIS A 245 -8.28 6.95 -19.72
CA HIS A 245 -9.18 7.93 -19.14
C HIS A 245 -8.95 7.96 -17.62
N ARG A 246 -8.88 9.15 -17.04
CA ARG A 246 -8.77 9.37 -15.60
C ARG A 246 -9.75 10.45 -15.17
N ARG A 247 -10.45 10.21 -14.07
CA ARG A 247 -11.29 11.21 -13.43
C ARG A 247 -10.44 12.04 -12.47
N VAL A 248 -10.50 13.36 -12.59
CA VAL A 248 -9.86 14.30 -11.67
C VAL A 248 -10.96 15.16 -11.07
N LEU A 249 -11.03 15.19 -9.75
CA LEU A 249 -11.98 16.03 -9.01
C LEU A 249 -11.34 17.39 -8.73
N GLY A 250 -12.10 18.45 -8.97
CA GLY A 250 -11.81 19.82 -8.55
C GLY A 250 -13.04 20.48 -7.92
N PHE A 251 -12.82 21.61 -7.27
CA PHE A 251 -13.86 22.45 -6.68
C PHE A 251 -13.63 23.89 -7.12
N GLY A 252 -14.69 24.68 -7.25
CA GLY A 252 -14.59 26.10 -7.64
C GLY A 252 -14.84 26.32 -9.13
N THR A 253 -14.01 27.13 -9.78
CA THR A 253 -14.23 27.57 -11.17
C THR A 253 -13.38 26.73 -12.13
N PRO A 254 -13.96 26.08 -13.16
CA PRO A 254 -13.17 25.35 -14.14
C PRO A 254 -12.33 26.33 -14.96
N MET A 255 -11.07 26.00 -15.19
CA MET A 255 -10.14 26.79 -16.03
C MET A 255 -9.92 26.19 -17.41
N VAL A 256 -10.53 25.03 -17.65
CA VAL A 256 -10.44 24.25 -18.88
C VAL A 256 -11.85 23.81 -19.27
N LYS A 257 -12.06 23.64 -20.57
CA LYS A 257 -13.30 23.13 -21.17
C LYS A 257 -13.05 21.81 -21.88
N GLU A 258 -14.13 21.13 -22.23
CA GLU A 258 -14.08 19.92 -23.06
C GLU A 258 -13.34 20.20 -24.38
N GLY A 259 -12.47 19.28 -24.77
CA GLY A 259 -11.59 19.40 -25.95
C GLY A 259 -10.25 20.11 -25.70
N ASP A 260 -10.06 20.80 -24.57
CA ASP A 260 -8.81 21.52 -24.30
C ASP A 260 -7.62 20.54 -24.18
N ILE A 261 -6.55 20.83 -24.91
CA ILE A 261 -5.27 20.12 -24.81
C ILE A 261 -4.46 20.72 -23.67
N ILE A 262 -4.05 19.87 -22.74
CA ILE A 262 -3.34 20.27 -21.52
C ILE A 262 -2.06 19.44 -21.36
N LYS A 263 -1.25 19.78 -20.36
CA LYS A 263 -0.03 19.04 -20.00
C LYS A 263 0.07 18.89 -18.48
N LYS A 264 1.02 18.08 -18.03
CA LYS A 264 1.38 18.03 -16.61
C LYS A 264 1.68 19.45 -16.09
N GLY A 265 1.10 19.79 -14.94
CA GLY A 265 1.17 21.13 -14.33
C GLY A 265 0.17 22.15 -14.87
N SER A 266 -0.60 21.84 -15.93
CA SER A 266 -1.70 22.71 -16.38
C SER A 266 -2.73 22.87 -15.27
N LYS A 267 -3.15 24.12 -15.04
CA LYS A 267 -4.20 24.49 -14.11
C LYS A 267 -5.55 24.12 -14.72
N ILE A 268 -6.34 23.30 -14.02
CA ILE A 268 -7.64 22.82 -14.50
C ILE A 268 -8.81 23.43 -13.75
N CYS A 269 -8.58 23.91 -12.53
CA CYS A 269 -9.61 24.52 -11.71
C CYS A 269 -8.96 25.51 -10.73
N LEU A 270 -9.62 26.66 -10.54
CA LEU A 270 -9.32 27.61 -9.47
C LEU A 270 -10.23 27.25 -8.29
N THR A 271 -9.64 26.81 -7.20
CA THR A 271 -10.36 26.45 -5.98
C THR A 271 -10.92 27.69 -5.28
N PRO A 272 -11.97 27.56 -4.45
CA PRO A 272 -12.58 28.69 -3.75
C PRO A 272 -11.62 29.49 -2.87
N ASP A 273 -10.52 28.88 -2.43
CA ASP A 273 -9.46 29.51 -1.62
C ASP A 273 -8.32 30.13 -2.44
N GLY A 274 -8.51 30.25 -3.76
CA GLY A 274 -7.55 30.86 -4.68
C GLY A 274 -6.38 29.96 -5.08
N GLN A 275 -6.38 28.67 -4.72
CA GLN A 275 -5.37 27.72 -5.18
C GLN A 275 -5.71 27.13 -6.56
N TYR A 276 -4.70 26.56 -7.23
CA TYR A 276 -4.92 25.90 -8.51
C TYR A 276 -4.87 24.38 -8.34
N LYS A 277 -5.93 23.70 -8.80
CA LYS A 277 -5.84 22.28 -9.09
C LYS A 277 -5.09 22.09 -10.39
N VAL A 278 -4.06 21.26 -10.40
CA VAL A 278 -3.22 20.99 -11.57
C VAL A 278 -3.27 19.52 -11.97
N ILE A 279 -2.96 19.23 -13.24
CA ILE A 279 -2.72 17.86 -13.69
C ILE A 279 -1.38 17.36 -13.12
N GLU A 280 -1.42 16.31 -12.31
CA GLU A 280 -0.24 15.78 -11.62
C GLU A 280 0.46 14.63 -12.37
N PHE A 281 -0.17 14.06 -13.40
CA PHE A 281 0.39 12.91 -14.11
C PHE A 281 1.02 13.30 -15.45
N ASP A 282 2.05 12.54 -15.84
CA ASP A 282 2.75 12.70 -17.10
C ASP A 282 2.14 11.80 -18.19
N ALA A 283 2.10 12.32 -19.42
CA ALA A 283 1.66 11.63 -20.62
C ALA A 283 2.09 12.41 -21.87
N ASP A 284 2.19 11.71 -23.01
CA ASP A 284 2.61 12.31 -24.28
C ASP A 284 1.56 13.27 -24.87
N LYS A 285 0.27 13.00 -24.64
CA LYS A 285 -0.84 13.91 -24.98
C LYS A 285 -1.92 13.83 -23.91
N ILE A 286 -2.44 14.96 -23.45
CA ILE A 286 -3.52 15.03 -22.45
C ILE A 286 -4.57 16.01 -22.95
N TRP A 287 -5.86 15.66 -22.83
CA TRP A 287 -6.96 16.57 -23.10
C TRP A 287 -8.16 16.29 -22.21
N ILE A 288 -9.01 17.29 -22.06
CA ILE A 288 -10.27 17.16 -21.33
C ILE A 288 -11.30 16.50 -22.25
N ASP A 289 -11.73 15.30 -21.90
CA ASP A 289 -12.73 14.52 -22.64
C ASP A 289 -14.15 14.95 -22.27
N LYS A 290 -14.38 15.16 -20.96
CA LYS A 290 -15.67 15.61 -20.42
C LYS A 290 -15.48 16.42 -19.14
N VAL A 291 -16.35 17.40 -18.91
CA VAL A 291 -16.44 18.16 -17.65
C VAL A 291 -17.83 17.96 -17.06
N VAL A 292 -17.91 17.30 -15.91
CA VAL A 292 -19.18 17.03 -15.23
C VAL A 292 -19.24 17.85 -13.95
N GLN A 293 -20.22 18.74 -13.84
CA GLN A 293 -20.47 19.51 -12.63
C GLN A 293 -21.56 18.84 -11.80
N LYS A 294 -21.34 18.70 -10.50
CA LYS A 294 -22.33 18.20 -9.54
C LYS A 294 -22.20 18.96 -8.22
N GLU A 295 -23.31 19.20 -7.55
CA GLU A 295 -23.32 19.73 -6.20
C GLU A 295 -23.05 18.60 -5.19
N VAL A 296 -22.09 18.79 -4.28
CA VAL A 296 -21.77 17.83 -3.22
C VAL A 296 -21.66 18.54 -1.89
N VAL A 297 -22.03 17.88 -0.80
CA VAL A 297 -21.99 18.48 0.54
C VAL A 297 -20.64 18.24 1.19
N VAL A 298 -19.91 19.32 1.48
CA VAL A 298 -18.62 19.32 2.19
C VAL A 298 -18.75 20.19 3.43
N GLY A 299 -18.55 19.59 4.61
CA GLY A 299 -18.67 20.33 5.88
C GLY A 299 -20.06 20.90 6.15
N GLY A 300 -21.12 20.22 5.69
CA GLY A 300 -22.50 20.66 5.81
C GLY A 300 -22.90 21.80 4.86
N THR A 301 -21.99 22.25 3.98
CA THR A 301 -22.29 23.25 2.94
C THR A 301 -22.31 22.57 1.57
N LYS A 302 -23.29 22.92 0.73
CA LYS A 302 -23.32 22.56 -0.69
C LYS A 302 -22.15 23.23 -1.42
N GLN A 303 -21.36 22.45 -2.13
CA GLN A 303 -20.19 22.88 -2.87
C GLN A 303 -20.28 22.38 -4.32
N ASN A 304 -19.94 23.25 -5.26
CA ASN A 304 -19.84 22.86 -6.67
C ASN A 304 -18.58 22.02 -6.87
N SER A 305 -18.77 20.73 -7.14
CA SER A 305 -17.70 19.83 -7.56
C SER A 305 -17.67 19.69 -9.06
N ILE A 306 -16.47 19.59 -9.60
CA ILE A 306 -16.21 19.47 -11.03
C ILE A 306 -15.37 18.22 -11.23
N THR A 307 -15.93 17.22 -11.91
CA THR A 307 -15.22 16.03 -12.34
C THR A 307 -14.77 16.21 -13.78
N PHE A 308 -13.46 16.33 -13.96
CA PHE A 308 -12.81 16.32 -15.27
C PHE A 308 -12.53 14.86 -15.65
N ILE A 309 -13.16 14.38 -16.71
CA ILE A 309 -12.75 13.14 -17.38
C ILE A 309 -11.63 13.53 -18.33
N VAL A 310 -10.41 13.18 -17.95
CA VAL A 310 -9.20 13.49 -18.71
C VAL A 310 -8.82 12.28 -19.54
N LYS A 311 -8.78 12.44 -20.87
CA LYS A 311 -8.28 11.42 -21.78
C LYS A 311 -6.83 11.73 -22.13
N PHE A 312 -5.99 10.72 -22.10
CA PHE A 312 -4.56 10.90 -22.34
C PHE A 312 -3.94 9.70 -23.05
N ASN A 313 -2.90 9.97 -23.82
CA ASN A 313 -2.14 8.97 -24.54
C ASN A 313 -0.72 8.88 -24.00
N ARG A 314 -0.23 7.65 -23.83
CA ARG A 314 1.17 7.35 -23.52
C ARG A 314 1.77 6.49 -24.63
N LYS A 315 2.97 6.83 -25.10
CA LYS A 315 3.73 5.98 -26.03
C LYS A 315 4.25 4.74 -25.32
N LEU A 316 4.44 3.66 -26.07
CA LEU A 316 5.24 2.53 -25.59
C LEU A 316 6.68 2.98 -25.33
N LYS A 317 7.20 2.65 -24.14
CA LYS A 317 8.54 3.02 -23.64
C LYS A 317 9.20 1.81 -23.00
N GLU A 318 10.52 1.78 -22.91
CA GLU A 318 11.20 0.72 -22.15
C GLU A 318 10.71 0.67 -20.70
N GLY A 319 10.55 -0.55 -20.18
CA GLY A 319 9.99 -0.82 -18.85
C GLY A 319 8.47 -0.98 -18.84
N VAL A 320 7.74 -0.61 -19.90
CA VAL A 320 6.28 -0.84 -19.97
C VAL A 320 6.01 -2.33 -19.89
N LYS A 321 4.96 -2.72 -19.17
CA LYS A 321 4.63 -4.13 -18.98
C LYS A 321 3.53 -4.56 -19.92
N ILE A 322 3.86 -5.49 -20.81
CA ILE A 322 2.91 -6.11 -21.72
C ILE A 322 2.59 -7.54 -21.29
N THR A 323 1.46 -8.06 -21.75
CA THR A 323 1.10 -9.47 -21.65
C THR A 323 0.41 -9.93 -22.93
N ASN A 324 0.43 -11.23 -23.19
CA ASN A 324 -0.48 -11.85 -24.15
C ASN A 324 -1.65 -12.58 -23.45
N ARG A 325 -2.55 -13.19 -24.25
CA ARG A 325 -3.69 -13.98 -23.74
C ARG A 325 -3.29 -15.25 -23.01
N ALA A 326 -2.10 -15.78 -23.30
CA ALA A 326 -1.51 -16.89 -22.58
C ALA A 326 -0.94 -16.48 -21.21
N ALA A 327 -1.18 -15.24 -20.76
CA ALA A 327 -0.63 -14.67 -19.54
C ALA A 327 0.91 -14.74 -19.47
N ASN A 328 1.58 -14.65 -20.61
CA ASN A 328 3.00 -14.42 -20.67
C ASN A 328 3.21 -12.90 -20.57
N LYS A 329 3.69 -12.45 -19.41
CA LYS A 329 3.84 -11.03 -19.05
C LYS A 329 5.32 -10.69 -18.97
N GLY A 330 5.66 -9.44 -19.26
CA GLY A 330 7.02 -8.99 -19.20
C GLY A 330 7.21 -7.50 -19.37
N VAL A 331 8.32 -6.98 -18.87
CA VAL A 331 8.76 -5.60 -19.14
C VAL A 331 9.44 -5.55 -20.49
N ILE A 332 9.17 -4.50 -21.26
CA ILE A 332 9.71 -4.37 -22.61
C ILE A 332 11.05 -3.64 -22.64
N ARG A 333 11.91 -4.02 -23.59
CA ARG A 333 13.05 -3.24 -24.03
C ARG A 333 13.01 -3.11 -25.56
N PHE A 334 13.44 -1.98 -26.10
CA PHE A 334 13.41 -1.77 -27.55
C PHE A 334 14.75 -2.14 -28.19
N LYS A 335 14.69 -2.84 -29.32
CA LYS A 335 15.88 -3.17 -30.13
C LYS A 335 15.47 -3.30 -31.60
N ASP A 336 16.43 -3.25 -32.52
CA ASP A 336 16.16 -3.73 -33.87
C ASP A 336 16.17 -5.25 -33.84
N LEU A 337 15.00 -5.86 -34.05
CA LEU A 337 14.84 -7.30 -33.97
C LEU A 337 15.12 -8.00 -35.30
N GLY A 338 15.31 -7.25 -36.37
CA GLY A 338 15.58 -7.80 -37.70
C GLY A 338 14.37 -8.51 -38.32
N TRP A 339 14.61 -9.62 -39.00
CA TRP A 339 13.66 -10.24 -39.93
C TRP A 339 13.59 -11.75 -39.74
N ALA A 340 12.42 -12.32 -39.98
CA ALA A 340 12.22 -13.75 -40.12
C ALA A 340 11.88 -14.08 -41.57
N GLU A 341 12.45 -15.17 -42.09
CA GLU A 341 12.23 -15.66 -43.43
C GLU A 341 11.77 -17.13 -43.43
N CYS A 342 10.75 -17.44 -44.23
CA CYS A 342 10.28 -18.80 -44.45
C CYS A 342 9.77 -18.94 -45.89
N ASN A 343 10.42 -19.79 -46.69
CA ASN A 343 10.03 -20.10 -48.07
C ASN A 343 9.75 -18.85 -48.93
N GLY A 344 10.65 -17.86 -48.90
CA GLY A 344 10.54 -16.61 -49.65
C GLY A 344 9.61 -15.56 -49.02
N LYS A 345 8.86 -15.89 -47.96
CA LYS A 345 8.11 -14.90 -47.15
C LYS A 345 9.05 -14.30 -46.12
N ARG A 346 9.25 -12.98 -46.19
CA ARG A 346 10.06 -12.22 -45.23
C ARG A 346 9.18 -11.28 -44.41
N ARG A 347 9.27 -11.35 -43.07
CA ARG A 347 8.49 -10.50 -42.15
C ARG A 347 9.37 -9.90 -41.06
N LYS A 348 9.09 -8.66 -40.68
CA LYS A 348 9.81 -8.00 -39.58
C LYS A 348 9.40 -8.63 -38.26
N ILE A 349 10.37 -8.97 -37.42
CA ILE A 349 10.09 -9.44 -36.06
C ILE A 349 9.67 -8.24 -35.23
N GLN A 350 8.51 -8.29 -34.58
CA GLN A 350 7.98 -7.20 -33.76
C GLN A 350 8.14 -7.47 -32.26
N VAL A 351 8.14 -8.74 -31.86
CA VAL A 351 8.30 -9.19 -30.48
C VAL A 351 9.28 -10.37 -30.44
N LEU A 352 10.21 -10.37 -29.49
CA LEU A 352 11.05 -11.52 -29.18
C LEU A 352 10.89 -11.90 -27.70
N VAL A 353 10.53 -13.16 -27.45
CA VAL A 353 10.19 -13.66 -26.11
C VAL A 353 10.83 -15.02 -25.83
N SER A 354 11.13 -15.29 -24.55
CA SER A 354 11.88 -16.48 -24.11
C SER A 354 11.11 -17.77 -24.36
N SER A 355 11.67 -18.64 -25.20
CA SER A 355 11.15 -20.00 -25.42
C SER A 355 11.20 -20.84 -24.15
N LYS A 356 12.29 -20.71 -23.37
CA LYS A 356 12.41 -21.37 -22.06
C LYS A 356 11.32 -20.93 -21.09
N ALA A 357 10.94 -19.65 -21.07
CA ALA A 357 9.85 -19.17 -20.21
C ALA A 357 8.50 -19.81 -20.60
N VAL A 358 8.22 -19.94 -21.91
CA VAL A 358 7.02 -20.64 -22.41
C VAL A 358 7.02 -22.11 -21.99
N LEU A 359 8.14 -22.82 -22.19
CA LEU A 359 8.29 -24.23 -21.82
C LEU A 359 8.14 -24.47 -20.31
N LYS A 360 8.83 -23.66 -19.50
CA LYS A 360 8.78 -23.71 -18.02
C LYS A 360 7.37 -23.49 -17.49
N ARG A 361 6.57 -22.64 -18.15
CA ARG A 361 5.20 -22.27 -17.73
C ARG A 361 4.13 -23.19 -18.31
N LYS A 362 4.45 -23.90 -19.40
CA LYS A 362 3.51 -24.72 -20.18
C LYS A 362 2.31 -23.91 -20.71
N ASN A 363 2.57 -22.70 -21.19
CA ASN A 363 1.56 -21.80 -21.76
C ASN A 363 1.61 -21.87 -23.28
N TYR A 364 1.28 -23.04 -23.83
CA TYR A 364 1.48 -23.35 -25.24
C TYR A 364 0.47 -22.66 -26.17
N THR A 365 -0.61 -22.10 -25.62
CA THR A 365 -1.64 -21.39 -26.40
C THR A 365 -1.07 -20.29 -27.29
N GLN A 366 -0.03 -19.56 -26.85
CA GLN A 366 0.60 -18.51 -27.65
C GLN A 366 1.36 -19.06 -28.87
N ILE A 367 1.90 -20.29 -28.78
CA ILE A 367 2.54 -20.95 -29.92
C ILE A 367 1.46 -21.38 -30.91
N LEU A 368 0.38 -22.01 -30.43
CA LEU A 368 -0.74 -22.43 -31.27
C LEU A 368 -1.45 -21.25 -31.94
N GLU A 369 -1.59 -20.13 -31.23
CA GLU A 369 -2.09 -18.86 -31.78
C GLU A 369 -1.19 -18.35 -32.91
N ALA A 370 0.13 -18.34 -32.70
CA ALA A 370 1.11 -17.96 -33.71
C ALA A 370 1.00 -18.82 -34.98
N LEU A 371 0.92 -20.15 -34.82
CA LEU A 371 0.80 -21.09 -35.93
C LEU A 371 -0.55 -20.98 -36.66
N MET A 372 -1.65 -20.86 -35.92
CA MET A 372 -2.98 -20.68 -36.50
C MET A 372 -3.03 -19.42 -37.35
N ASN A 373 -2.49 -18.30 -36.86
CA ASN A 373 -2.43 -17.05 -37.63
C ASN A 373 -1.52 -17.12 -38.86
N ASN A 374 -0.52 -18.01 -38.91
CA ASN A 374 0.21 -18.26 -40.15
C ASN A 374 -0.68 -18.92 -41.21
N VAL A 375 -1.58 -19.83 -40.79
CA VAL A 375 -2.51 -20.53 -41.68
C VAL A 375 -3.67 -19.62 -42.11
N THR A 376 -4.24 -18.84 -41.19
CA THR A 376 -5.44 -18.03 -41.44
C THR A 376 -5.16 -16.61 -41.92
N GLY A 377 -3.94 -16.11 -41.70
CA GLY A 377 -3.54 -14.74 -42.04
C GLY A 377 -4.35 -13.69 -41.26
N GLU A 378 -4.63 -12.56 -41.90
CA GLU A 378 -5.37 -11.44 -41.28
C GLU A 378 -6.87 -11.72 -41.07
N LYS A 379 -7.41 -12.80 -41.65
CA LYS A 379 -8.81 -13.17 -41.46
C LYS A 379 -9.09 -13.62 -40.02
N GLY A 380 -8.08 -14.12 -39.31
CA GLY A 380 -8.24 -14.68 -37.97
C GLY A 380 -9.15 -15.93 -37.95
N ALA A 381 -9.56 -16.33 -36.75
CA ALA A 381 -10.49 -17.45 -36.56
C ALA A 381 -11.30 -17.31 -35.25
N ILE A 382 -12.55 -17.76 -35.29
CA ILE A 382 -13.34 -18.03 -34.09
C ILE A 382 -13.40 -19.54 -33.93
N ILE A 383 -12.86 -20.06 -32.83
CA ILE A 383 -12.82 -21.49 -32.52
C ILE A 383 -13.79 -21.82 -31.39
N GLU A 384 -14.25 -23.06 -31.33
CA GLU A 384 -14.99 -23.57 -30.18
C GLU A 384 -14.11 -23.53 -28.93
N ASP A 385 -14.73 -23.31 -27.76
CA ASP A 385 -13.98 -23.09 -26.51
C ASP A 385 -13.07 -24.30 -26.19
N ASP A 386 -13.57 -25.51 -26.42
CA ASP A 386 -12.95 -26.82 -26.17
C ASP A 386 -12.17 -27.39 -27.37
N TYR A 387 -11.90 -26.57 -28.39
CA TYR A 387 -11.16 -26.99 -29.57
C TYR A 387 -9.76 -27.52 -29.21
N VAL A 388 -9.51 -28.78 -29.54
CA VAL A 388 -8.20 -29.45 -29.38
C VAL A 388 -7.58 -29.66 -30.76
N PRO A 389 -6.54 -28.90 -31.13
CA PRO A 389 -5.91 -29.06 -32.44
C PRO A 389 -5.21 -30.41 -32.54
N ASN A 390 -5.41 -31.11 -33.65
CA ASN A 390 -4.55 -32.24 -34.00
C ASN A 390 -3.23 -31.69 -34.54
N MET A 391 -2.12 -31.98 -33.85
CA MET A 391 -0.80 -31.42 -34.18
C MET A 391 -0.37 -31.76 -35.61
N GLU A 392 -0.65 -32.98 -36.08
CA GLU A 392 -0.30 -33.42 -37.44
C GLU A 392 -1.14 -32.67 -38.49
N VAL A 393 -2.40 -32.37 -38.19
CA VAL A 393 -3.24 -31.51 -39.04
C VAL A 393 -2.69 -30.09 -39.09
N VAL A 394 -2.20 -29.54 -37.97
CA VAL A 394 -1.55 -28.21 -37.94
C VAL A 394 -0.29 -28.22 -38.81
N LYS A 395 0.59 -29.23 -38.69
CA LYS A 395 1.80 -29.36 -39.51
C LYS A 395 1.48 -29.43 -41.01
N ASN A 396 0.49 -30.24 -41.38
CA ASN A 396 0.04 -30.36 -42.76
C ASN A 396 -0.61 -29.06 -43.29
N ALA A 397 -1.32 -28.31 -42.45
CA ALA A 397 -1.89 -27.01 -42.81
C ALA A 397 -0.80 -25.94 -43.03
N LEU A 398 0.25 -25.94 -42.20
CA LEU A 398 1.42 -25.06 -42.39
C LEU A 398 2.11 -25.36 -43.73
N GLU A 399 2.37 -26.63 -44.02
CA GLU A 399 3.00 -27.04 -45.28
C GLU A 399 2.16 -26.65 -46.51
N ARG A 400 0.83 -26.90 -46.47
CA ARG A 400 -0.10 -26.51 -47.54
C ARG A 400 -0.17 -24.99 -47.76
N THR A 401 0.12 -24.19 -46.75
CA THR A 401 0.13 -22.72 -46.82
C THR A 401 1.53 -22.15 -47.10
N GLY A 402 2.50 -23.03 -47.39
CA GLY A 402 3.85 -22.67 -47.78
C GLY A 402 4.78 -22.35 -46.60
N PHE A 403 4.45 -22.78 -45.38
CA PHE A 403 5.33 -22.69 -44.21
C PHE A 403 5.98 -24.03 -43.89
N ARG A 404 7.08 -24.05 -43.13
CA ARG A 404 7.71 -25.29 -42.69
C ARG A 404 6.80 -26.07 -41.75
N ARG A 405 6.86 -27.42 -41.83
CA ARG A 405 6.06 -28.33 -40.99
C ARG A 405 6.31 -28.12 -39.49
N ASP A 406 7.52 -27.72 -39.11
CA ASP A 406 7.91 -27.45 -37.72
C ASP A 406 7.60 -26.02 -37.26
N GLY A 407 6.90 -25.22 -38.09
CA GLY A 407 6.52 -23.84 -37.81
C GLY A 407 7.70 -22.87 -37.65
N SER A 408 8.94 -23.31 -37.96
CA SER A 408 10.13 -22.50 -37.81
C SER A 408 10.33 -21.54 -38.97
N TRP A 409 10.97 -20.41 -38.67
CA TRP A 409 11.44 -19.41 -39.62
C TRP A 409 12.93 -19.20 -39.37
N ASP A 410 13.67 -18.91 -40.43
CA ASP A 410 15.06 -18.47 -40.31
C ASP A 410 15.06 -17.00 -39.90
N CYS A 411 15.45 -16.73 -38.66
CA CYS A 411 15.51 -15.40 -38.08
C CYS A 411 16.92 -14.83 -38.21
N GLU A 412 17.02 -13.59 -38.66
CA GLU A 412 18.23 -12.78 -38.64
C GLU A 412 17.98 -11.58 -37.73
N THR A 413 18.64 -11.57 -36.57
CA THR A 413 18.43 -10.58 -35.51
C THR A 413 19.75 -9.94 -35.09
N TYR A 414 19.71 -8.95 -34.19
CA TYR A 414 20.92 -8.38 -33.57
C TYR A 414 21.81 -9.43 -32.86
N ALA A 415 21.24 -10.58 -32.47
CA ALA A 415 21.95 -11.64 -31.76
C ALA A 415 22.51 -12.72 -32.71
N GLY A 416 22.37 -12.54 -34.03
CA GLY A 416 22.81 -13.50 -35.05
C GLY A 416 21.66 -14.19 -35.78
N LYS A 417 22.00 -15.23 -36.55
CA LYS A 417 21.07 -16.02 -37.36
C LYS A 417 20.65 -17.31 -36.66
N PHE A 418 19.36 -17.61 -36.66
CA PHE A 418 18.83 -18.80 -36.01
C PHE A 418 17.42 -19.20 -36.43
N PRO A 419 17.06 -20.50 -36.35
CA PRO A 419 15.68 -20.92 -36.51
C PRO A 419 14.86 -20.61 -35.25
N ALA A 420 13.62 -20.16 -35.42
CA ALA A 420 12.67 -19.98 -34.31
C ALA A 420 11.23 -20.16 -34.79
N VAL A 421 10.36 -20.65 -33.90
CA VAL A 421 8.91 -20.60 -34.15
C VAL A 421 8.47 -19.14 -34.18
N CYS A 422 7.77 -18.74 -35.25
CA CYS A 422 7.29 -17.37 -35.43
C CYS A 422 5.83 -17.33 -35.89
N GLY A 423 5.10 -16.28 -35.52
CA GLY A 423 3.75 -16.02 -35.99
C GLY A 423 3.10 -14.84 -35.26
N VAL A 424 1.90 -14.45 -35.69
CA VAL A 424 1.19 -13.31 -35.08
C VAL A 424 0.53 -13.73 -33.77
N VAL A 425 0.75 -12.95 -32.71
CA VAL A 425 0.21 -13.19 -31.35
C VAL A 425 -0.40 -11.90 -30.82
N PHE A 426 -1.50 -12.00 -30.08
CA PHE A 426 -2.15 -10.84 -29.48
C PHE A 426 -1.51 -10.40 -28.16
N TRP A 427 -0.96 -9.18 -28.16
CA TRP A 427 -0.29 -8.55 -27.02
C TRP A 427 -1.02 -7.28 -26.56
N GLY A 428 -0.93 -6.92 -25.30
CA GLY A 428 -1.55 -5.71 -24.77
C GLY A 428 -0.88 -5.22 -23.50
N VAL A 429 -1.08 -3.94 -23.19
CA VAL A 429 -0.41 -3.28 -22.06
C VAL A 429 -1.21 -3.48 -20.78
N THR A 430 -0.49 -3.79 -19.70
CA THR A 430 -1.07 -4.01 -18.36
C THR A 430 -0.65 -2.96 -17.35
N MET A 431 0.49 -2.31 -17.56
CA MET A 431 1.06 -1.32 -16.63
C MET A 431 2.03 -0.41 -17.37
N ASP A 432 1.93 0.89 -17.08
CA ASP A 432 2.84 1.91 -17.59
C ASP A 432 3.99 2.16 -16.61
N VAL A 433 5.08 2.73 -17.13
CA VAL A 433 6.27 3.08 -16.37
C VAL A 433 6.14 4.39 -15.61
N GLU A 434 5.38 5.34 -16.15
CA GLU A 434 5.17 6.65 -15.53
C GLU A 434 4.53 6.54 -14.14
N ASP A 435 3.72 5.50 -13.92
CA ASP A 435 3.07 5.26 -12.63
C ASP A 435 4.05 4.71 -11.58
N MET A 436 5.25 4.30 -12.00
CA MET A 436 6.29 3.72 -11.15
C MET A 436 7.46 4.67 -10.86
N LEU A 437 7.55 5.82 -11.52
CA LEU A 437 8.60 6.82 -11.32
C LEU A 437 8.32 7.76 -10.14
N TRP A 438 9.36 8.47 -9.71
CA TRP A 438 9.23 9.67 -8.89
C TRP A 438 9.34 10.91 -9.76
N ASP A 439 8.65 11.97 -9.35
CA ASP A 439 8.89 13.29 -9.92
C ASP A 439 10.19 13.88 -9.40
N LEU A 440 10.71 14.83 -10.17
CA LEU A 440 11.84 15.65 -9.76
C LEU A 440 11.52 16.31 -8.41
N HIS A 441 12.38 16.10 -7.42
CA HIS A 441 12.25 16.62 -6.04
C HIS A 441 11.24 15.94 -5.11
N ASP A 442 10.51 14.91 -5.54
CA ASP A 442 9.56 14.19 -4.67
C ASP A 442 10.22 13.69 -3.38
N THR A 443 11.44 13.16 -3.49
CA THR A 443 12.22 12.64 -2.37
C THR A 443 12.73 13.72 -1.41
N THR A 444 12.60 15.00 -1.77
CA THR A 444 12.95 16.14 -0.91
C THR A 444 11.74 16.90 -0.39
N ARG A 445 10.56 16.70 -1.00
CA ARG A 445 9.31 17.36 -0.60
C ARG A 445 8.80 16.80 0.72
N LYS A 446 8.40 17.70 1.61
CA LYS A 446 7.77 17.40 2.89
C LYS A 446 6.26 17.71 2.80
N ASN A 447 5.43 16.94 3.49
CA ASN A 447 4.00 17.21 3.64
C ASN A 447 3.76 18.35 4.66
N THR A 448 2.49 18.68 4.95
CA THR A 448 2.12 19.74 5.91
C THR A 448 2.62 19.51 7.34
N ARG A 449 2.98 18.27 7.70
CA ARG A 449 3.60 17.89 8.97
C ARG A 449 5.14 17.92 8.93
N GLY A 450 5.75 18.32 7.81
CA GLY A 450 7.20 18.31 7.65
C GLY A 450 7.81 16.93 7.32
N LEU A 451 6.97 15.93 7.00
CA LEU A 451 7.40 14.54 6.77
C LEU A 451 7.54 14.27 5.27
N ARG A 452 8.64 13.60 4.85
CA ARG A 452 8.77 13.15 3.46
C ARG A 452 7.85 11.96 3.20
N THR A 453 7.23 11.96 2.04
CA THR A 453 6.32 10.88 1.61
C THR A 453 6.95 9.95 0.59
N ALA A 454 8.00 10.41 -0.10
CA ALA A 454 8.77 9.65 -1.09
C ALA A 454 10.23 9.41 -0.64
N GLY A 455 10.99 8.67 -1.44
CA GLY A 455 12.35 8.22 -1.14
C GLY A 455 12.43 6.73 -0.79
N LEU A 456 13.61 6.13 -0.98
CA LEU A 456 13.89 4.75 -0.62
C LEU A 456 13.72 4.62 0.89
N LYS A 457 12.85 3.70 1.31
CA LYS A 457 12.54 3.45 2.71
C LYS A 457 13.53 2.44 3.26
N PHE A 458 14.55 2.90 3.98
CA PHE A 458 15.43 2.04 4.76
C PHE A 458 14.74 1.68 6.07
N SER A 459 14.34 0.42 6.20
CA SER A 459 13.66 -0.12 7.37
C SER A 459 14.52 -1.19 8.04
N THR A 460 13.89 -2.05 8.85
CA THR A 460 14.59 -3.08 9.62
C THR A 460 15.36 -4.10 8.78
N VAL A 461 14.91 -4.37 7.55
CA VAL A 461 15.57 -5.35 6.66
C VAL A 461 16.79 -4.71 6.01
N GLU A 462 16.63 -3.51 5.49
CA GLU A 462 17.70 -2.81 4.79
C GLU A 462 18.83 -2.44 5.78
N PHE A 463 18.49 -1.96 6.98
CA PHE A 463 19.51 -1.72 8.02
C PHE A 463 20.23 -2.99 8.45
N ARG A 464 19.50 -4.12 8.56
CA ARG A 464 20.12 -5.40 8.89
C ARG A 464 21.08 -5.85 7.76
N ALA A 465 20.66 -5.71 6.52
CA ALA A 465 21.48 -5.99 5.35
C ALA A 465 22.73 -5.09 5.28
N LEU A 466 22.60 -3.81 5.66
CA LEU A 466 23.72 -2.90 5.80
C LEU A 466 24.68 -3.35 6.91
N GLU A 467 24.18 -3.75 8.09
CA GLU A 467 25.03 -4.26 9.18
C GLU A 467 25.77 -5.53 8.78
N THR A 468 25.10 -6.48 8.11
CA THR A 468 25.75 -7.69 7.62
C THR A 468 26.78 -7.35 6.54
N ARG A 469 26.54 -6.37 5.67
CA ARG A 469 27.46 -6.09 4.59
C ARG A 469 28.66 -5.23 5.00
N PHE A 470 28.38 -4.13 5.68
CA PHE A 470 29.36 -3.08 6.00
C PHE A 470 29.85 -3.14 7.45
N GLY A 471 29.30 -4.05 8.26
CA GLY A 471 29.54 -4.08 9.70
C GLY A 471 28.57 -3.20 10.49
N LYS A 472 28.60 -3.35 11.81
CA LYS A 472 27.83 -2.51 12.74
C LYS A 472 28.34 -1.08 12.73
N ASP A 473 27.45 -0.13 13.03
CA ASP A 473 27.77 1.28 13.19
C ASP A 473 28.57 1.84 11.98
N ASN A 474 28.15 1.44 10.78
CA ASN A 474 28.81 1.86 9.55
C ASN A 474 28.33 3.26 9.14
N ALA A 475 29.24 4.03 8.54
CA ALA A 475 28.97 5.42 8.15
C ALA A 475 27.80 5.58 7.15
N ILE A 476 27.46 4.54 6.38
CA ILE A 476 26.29 4.56 5.50
C ILE A 476 25.00 4.58 6.33
N ALA A 477 24.91 3.73 7.36
CA ALA A 477 23.79 3.72 8.29
C ALA A 477 23.67 5.04 9.05
N ASP A 478 24.78 5.64 9.47
CA ASP A 478 24.79 6.94 10.16
C ASP A 478 24.27 8.07 9.27
N GLU A 479 24.73 8.14 8.02
CA GLU A 479 24.21 9.11 7.07
C GLU A 479 22.71 8.91 6.83
N ILE A 480 22.24 7.66 6.65
CA ILE A 480 20.79 7.39 6.52
C ILE A 480 20.05 7.89 7.76
N MET A 481 20.51 7.55 8.96
CA MET A 481 19.86 7.94 10.21
C MET A 481 19.81 9.45 10.39
N SER A 482 20.82 10.22 9.95
CA SER A 482 20.79 11.69 9.95
C SER A 482 19.58 12.30 9.25
N TYR A 483 18.94 11.54 8.36
CA TYR A 483 17.70 11.93 7.66
C TYR A 483 16.42 11.41 8.33
N ALA A 484 16.46 10.81 9.52
CA ALA A 484 15.23 10.37 10.20
C ALA A 484 14.26 11.54 10.42
N GLN A 485 12.96 11.27 10.44
CA GLN A 485 11.92 12.30 10.56
C GLN A 485 10.80 11.85 11.49
N GLY A 486 10.08 12.81 12.07
CA GLY A 486 8.94 12.55 12.95
C GLY A 486 9.35 12.26 14.40
N ALA A 487 10.58 12.61 14.79
CA ALA A 487 11.02 12.52 16.17
C ALA A 487 10.13 13.37 17.09
N GLU A 488 9.93 14.65 16.76
CA GLU A 488 9.07 15.57 17.51
C GLU A 488 7.64 15.03 17.69
N ASP A 489 7.01 14.53 16.62
CA ASP A 489 5.68 13.92 16.68
C ASP A 489 5.63 12.71 17.63
N LEU A 490 6.66 11.87 17.61
CA LEU A 490 6.77 10.73 18.53
C LEU A 490 7.00 11.18 19.97
N HIS A 491 7.87 12.18 20.21
CA HIS A 491 8.11 12.73 21.55
C HIS A 491 6.83 13.30 22.15
N GLU A 492 6.04 14.00 21.35
CA GLU A 492 4.79 14.63 21.78
C GLU A 492 3.71 13.59 22.09
N GLN A 493 3.59 12.53 21.29
CA GLN A 493 2.70 11.42 21.63
C GLN A 493 3.16 10.64 22.85
N ILE A 494 4.47 10.47 23.05
CA ILE A 494 5.03 9.91 24.28
C ILE A 494 4.67 10.82 25.47
N LYS A 495 4.75 12.15 25.35
CA LYS A 495 4.33 13.09 26.40
C LYS A 495 2.84 12.92 26.75
N ILE A 496 1.97 12.75 25.75
CA ILE A 496 0.53 12.46 26.00
C ILE A 496 0.39 11.21 26.87
N LEU A 497 1.05 10.10 26.51
CA LEU A 497 0.96 8.87 27.30
C LEU A 497 1.63 9.01 28.68
N LYS A 498 2.70 9.79 28.79
CA LYS A 498 3.39 10.07 30.05
C LYS A 498 2.50 10.85 31.00
N SER A 499 1.67 11.77 30.48
CA SER A 499 0.67 12.46 31.29
C SER A 499 -0.33 11.46 31.89
N LYS A 500 -0.75 10.43 31.14
CA LYS A 500 -1.61 9.35 31.68
C LYS A 500 -0.96 8.61 32.86
N ARG A 501 0.35 8.34 32.78
CA ARG A 501 1.11 7.61 33.81
C ARG A 501 1.44 8.46 35.05
N GLY A 502 1.09 9.76 35.02
CA GLY A 502 1.38 10.72 36.08
C GLY A 502 2.81 11.23 36.09
N ASP A 503 3.53 11.10 34.98
CA ASP A 503 4.88 11.66 34.86
C ASP A 503 4.81 13.19 34.81
N LYS A 504 5.78 13.87 35.42
CA LYS A 504 5.85 15.35 35.38
C LYS A 504 6.14 15.84 33.98
N ILE A 505 5.31 16.74 33.47
CA ILE A 505 5.48 17.44 32.20
C ILE A 505 5.58 18.93 32.49
N ASN A 506 6.63 19.57 32.00
CA ASN A 506 6.80 21.01 32.13
C ASN A 506 6.12 21.71 30.95
N ALA A 507 4.90 22.21 31.16
CA ALA A 507 4.16 23.03 30.19
C ALA A 507 3.21 23.98 30.92
N SER A 508 2.75 25.04 30.26
CA SER A 508 1.78 25.97 30.83
C SER A 508 0.46 25.26 31.12
N VAL A 509 -0.26 25.71 32.15
CA VAL A 509 -1.56 25.15 32.52
C VAL A 509 -2.67 26.06 31.98
N ILE A 510 -3.67 25.46 31.32
CA ILE A 510 -4.88 26.15 30.88
C ILE A 510 -6.09 25.38 31.40
N HIS A 511 -7.01 26.06 32.07
CA HIS A 511 -8.22 25.42 32.55
C HIS A 511 -9.18 25.12 31.39
N MET A 512 -9.74 23.91 31.33
CA MET A 512 -10.65 23.48 30.26
C MET A 512 -11.81 24.45 29.98
N LYS A 513 -12.30 25.17 30.99
CA LYS A 513 -13.36 26.18 30.85
C LYS A 513 -12.95 27.37 29.95
N HIS A 514 -11.66 27.62 29.82
CA HIS A 514 -11.10 28.68 28.98
C HIS A 514 -10.69 28.18 27.59
N VAL A 515 -10.81 26.88 27.33
CA VAL A 515 -10.57 26.30 26.02
C VAL A 515 -11.88 26.24 25.26
N ARG A 516 -11.94 26.93 24.13
CA ARG A 516 -13.14 26.95 23.27
C ARG A 516 -13.22 25.64 22.46
N PRO A 517 -14.36 24.92 22.48
CA PRO A 517 -14.59 23.82 21.56
C PRO A 517 -14.86 24.35 20.15
N LEU A 518 -14.48 23.57 19.15
CA LEU A 518 -14.90 23.75 17.77
C LEU A 518 -16.30 23.14 17.60
N ASP A 519 -17.21 23.88 16.96
CA ASP A 519 -18.50 23.33 16.54
C ASP A 519 -18.30 22.41 15.33
N ASP A 520 -18.48 21.11 15.54
CA ASP A 520 -18.36 20.06 14.53
C ASP A 520 -19.71 19.40 14.18
N THR A 521 -20.83 20.07 14.48
CA THR A 521 -22.18 19.55 14.19
C THR A 521 -22.41 19.27 12.71
N SER A 522 -21.79 20.05 11.81
CA SER A 522 -21.82 19.88 10.36
C SER A 522 -20.76 18.91 9.81
N GLY A 523 -19.93 18.33 10.70
CA GLY A 523 -18.88 17.36 10.38
C GLY A 523 -17.48 17.82 10.79
N THR A 524 -16.47 17.04 10.37
CA THR A 524 -15.05 17.28 10.76
C THR A 524 -14.29 18.19 9.79
N ILE A 525 -14.97 18.74 8.78
CA ILE A 525 -14.41 19.68 7.80
C ILE A 525 -15.17 20.98 7.99
N VAL A 526 -14.49 22.05 8.41
CA VAL A 526 -15.10 23.31 8.84
C VAL A 526 -14.45 24.51 8.13
N PRO A 527 -15.14 25.66 8.02
CA PRO A 527 -14.53 26.91 7.60
C PRO A 527 -13.36 27.33 8.52
N GLU A 528 -12.33 27.97 7.95
CA GLU A 528 -11.12 28.39 8.67
C GLU A 528 -11.41 29.33 9.86
N GLY A 529 -12.33 30.29 9.70
CA GLY A 529 -12.71 31.22 10.75
C GLY A 529 -13.36 30.59 11.99
N LEU A 530 -13.77 29.32 11.93
CA LEU A 530 -14.28 28.60 13.11
C LEU A 530 -13.17 27.98 13.96
N ILE A 531 -11.94 27.86 13.44
CA ILE A 531 -10.83 27.20 14.13
C ILE A 531 -10.12 28.16 15.10
N GLU A 532 -10.06 29.45 14.78
CA GLU A 532 -9.33 30.44 15.59
C GLU A 532 -9.76 30.44 17.06
N GLY A 533 -8.77 30.32 17.95
CA GLY A 533 -8.97 30.26 19.40
C GLY A 533 -9.58 28.96 19.94
N THR A 534 -9.81 27.95 19.09
CA THR A 534 -10.33 26.64 19.52
C THR A 534 -9.20 25.66 19.82
N ILE A 535 -9.54 24.49 20.37
CA ILE A 535 -8.57 23.40 20.60
C ILE A 535 -7.93 22.84 19.31
N ALA A 536 -8.52 23.10 18.14
CA ALA A 536 -7.96 22.74 16.84
C ALA A 536 -6.99 23.81 16.29
N ASP A 537 -6.93 25.00 16.91
CA ASP A 537 -6.02 26.07 16.53
C ASP A 537 -4.56 25.69 16.83
N GLU A 538 -3.71 25.77 15.81
CA GLU A 538 -2.27 25.49 15.95
C GLU A 538 -1.53 26.57 16.75
N ASN A 539 -2.09 27.78 16.86
CA ASN A 539 -1.51 28.89 17.61
C ASN A 539 -1.86 28.85 19.10
N LEU A 540 -2.98 28.24 19.47
CA LEU A 540 -3.36 28.08 20.88
C LEU A 540 -2.37 27.14 21.58
N GLY A 541 -1.51 27.69 22.45
CA GLY A 541 -0.49 26.91 23.15
C GLY A 541 0.46 26.22 22.17
N ARG A 542 1.12 27.01 21.30
CA ARG A 542 1.98 26.55 20.20
C ARG A 542 2.99 25.45 20.59
N GLN A 543 3.52 25.50 21.82
CA GLN A 543 4.51 24.55 22.37
C GLN A 543 3.89 23.36 23.14
N GLY A 544 2.56 23.22 23.10
CA GLY A 544 1.82 22.30 23.95
C GLY A 544 1.53 22.90 25.33
N PHE A 545 0.53 22.35 26.02
CA PHE A 545 0.12 22.80 27.35
C PHE A 545 -0.55 21.68 28.15
N LEU A 546 -0.61 21.83 29.46
CA LEU A 546 -1.41 20.99 30.35
C LEU A 546 -2.81 21.59 30.46
N MET A 547 -3.81 20.80 30.11
CA MET A 547 -5.20 21.19 30.29
C MET A 547 -5.71 20.66 31.63
N GLU A 548 -6.14 21.57 32.51
CA GLU A 548 -6.78 21.21 33.79
C GLU A 548 -8.17 20.65 33.52
N LEU A 549 -8.41 19.45 34.08
CA LEU A 549 -9.65 18.71 33.94
C LEU A 549 -10.71 19.21 34.94
N PRO A 550 -12.00 19.29 34.55
CA PRO A 550 -13.09 19.67 35.46
C PRO A 550 -13.35 18.67 36.59
N SER A 551 -12.88 17.42 36.44
CA SER A 551 -12.90 16.41 37.48
C SER A 551 -11.68 15.49 37.30
N PRO A 552 -11.04 15.03 38.39
CA PRO A 552 -9.85 14.19 38.26
C PRO A 552 -10.13 12.87 37.54
N TYR A 553 -9.15 12.37 36.79
CA TYR A 553 -9.19 11.06 36.13
C TYR A 553 -8.26 10.09 36.86
N GLN A 554 -8.76 8.95 37.33
CA GLN A 554 -7.99 7.97 38.10
C GLN A 554 -7.54 6.82 37.21
N VAL A 555 -6.28 6.41 37.35
CA VAL A 555 -5.68 5.21 36.72
C VAL A 555 -5.03 4.37 37.81
N VAL A 556 -5.38 3.09 37.90
CA VAL A 556 -4.75 2.12 38.80
C VAL A 556 -3.89 1.18 37.99
N LEU A 557 -2.63 1.03 38.42
CA LEU A 557 -1.61 0.25 37.74
C LEU A 557 -1.13 -0.89 38.62
N ASP A 558 -1.22 -2.12 38.12
CA ASP A 558 -0.51 -3.28 38.65
C ASP A 558 0.74 -3.52 37.78
N GLY A 559 1.88 -3.05 38.27
CA GLY A 559 3.09 -2.91 37.46
C GLY A 559 2.88 -1.97 36.26
N SER A 560 2.73 -2.54 35.06
CA SER A 560 2.45 -1.80 33.82
C SER A 560 1.04 -2.03 33.27
N GLU A 561 0.24 -2.90 33.89
CA GLU A 561 -1.12 -3.18 33.46
C GLU A 561 -2.09 -2.21 34.12
N VAL A 562 -3.00 -1.64 33.34
CA VAL A 562 -4.10 -0.82 33.86
C VAL A 562 -5.20 -1.77 34.33
N THR A 563 -5.44 -1.81 35.64
CA THR A 563 -6.51 -2.61 36.24
C THR A 563 -7.80 -1.81 36.38
N TYR A 564 -7.69 -0.48 36.43
CA TYR A 564 -8.82 0.45 36.46
C TYR A 564 -8.43 1.77 35.81
N GLU A 565 -9.35 2.36 35.03
CA GLU A 565 -9.23 3.74 34.56
C GLU A 565 -10.61 4.40 34.42
N GLY A 566 -10.74 5.64 34.85
CA GLY A 566 -12.01 6.35 34.81
C GLY A 566 -12.15 7.40 35.89
N PHE A 567 -13.35 7.46 36.48
CA PHE A 567 -13.63 8.38 37.57
C PHE A 567 -12.94 7.93 38.86
N PRO A 568 -12.67 8.82 39.82
CA PRO A 568 -12.08 8.41 41.09
C PRO A 568 -13.08 7.54 41.87
N ALA A 569 -12.87 6.23 41.86
CA ALA A 569 -13.78 5.23 42.43
C ALA A 569 -13.09 4.27 43.40
N VAL A 570 -11.77 4.18 43.31
CA VAL A 570 -10.97 3.19 44.04
C VAL A 570 -10.27 3.87 45.21
N ASP A 571 -10.26 3.17 46.35
CA ASP A 571 -9.57 3.59 47.56
C ASP A 571 -8.05 3.55 47.34
N VAL A 572 -7.42 4.73 47.40
CA VAL A 572 -5.99 4.90 47.12
C VAL A 572 -5.13 4.13 48.12
N GLU A 573 -5.48 4.16 49.40
CA GLU A 573 -4.68 3.51 50.45
C GLU A 573 -4.75 1.99 50.33
N LYS A 574 -5.96 1.47 50.07
CA LYS A 574 -6.18 0.04 49.88
C LYS A 574 -5.40 -0.52 48.70
N GLU A 575 -5.48 0.11 47.52
CA GLU A 575 -4.78 -0.37 46.33
C GLU A 575 -3.25 -0.25 46.48
N GLN A 576 -2.76 0.79 47.18
CA GLN A 576 -1.35 0.94 47.48
C GLN A 576 -0.84 -0.14 48.45
N GLN A 577 -1.63 -0.55 49.44
CA GLN A 577 -1.32 -1.68 50.32
C GLN A 577 -1.23 -3.01 49.55
N GLU A 578 -2.01 -3.16 48.48
CA GLU A 578 -1.92 -4.29 47.54
C GLU A 578 -0.74 -4.18 46.56
N GLY A 579 0.10 -3.15 46.67
CA GLY A 579 1.29 -2.93 45.84
C GLY A 579 1.02 -2.27 44.49
N LYS A 580 -0.20 -1.76 44.25
CA LYS A 580 -0.58 -1.10 43.00
C LYS A 580 -0.29 0.40 43.07
N LYS A 581 0.04 1.00 41.93
CA LYS A 581 0.24 2.45 41.80
C LYS A 581 -1.07 3.10 41.37
N VAL A 582 -1.62 3.95 42.22
CA VAL A 582 -2.79 4.79 41.89
C VAL A 582 -2.31 6.17 41.43
N VAL A 583 -2.78 6.59 40.26
CA VAL A 583 -2.47 7.89 39.65
C VAL A 583 -3.76 8.66 39.48
N THR A 584 -3.88 9.81 40.13
CA THR A 584 -5.01 10.73 39.99
C THR A 584 -4.57 11.95 39.18
N LEU A 585 -5.12 12.08 37.98
CA LEU A 585 -4.78 13.11 37.01
C LEU A 585 -5.76 14.28 37.14
N SER A 586 -5.26 15.44 37.57
CA SER A 586 -6.00 16.71 37.45
C SER A 586 -5.74 17.41 36.12
N HIS A 587 -4.76 16.93 35.34
CA HIS A 587 -4.34 17.55 34.09
C HIS A 587 -4.08 16.51 33.01
N VAL A 588 -4.31 16.88 31.76
CA VAL A 588 -3.92 16.10 30.58
C VAL A 588 -3.05 16.92 29.65
N TYR A 589 -2.07 16.28 29.01
CA TYR A 589 -1.22 16.99 28.05
C TYR A 589 -1.92 17.15 26.70
N VAL A 590 -1.98 18.41 26.23
CA VAL A 590 -2.37 18.79 24.89
C VAL A 590 -1.10 19.04 24.09
N PRO A 591 -0.86 18.31 22.97
CA PRO A 591 0.37 18.43 22.21
C PRO A 591 0.49 19.79 21.52
N TYR A 592 1.71 20.10 21.13
CA TYR A 592 2.03 21.26 20.30
C TYR A 592 1.19 21.36 19.01
N GLY A 593 1.15 22.56 18.43
CA GLY A 593 0.19 22.92 17.38
C GLY A 593 0.21 22.01 16.14
N ASN A 594 1.39 21.56 15.70
CA ASN A 594 1.55 20.79 14.46
C ASN A 594 0.84 19.42 14.49
N LEU A 595 0.72 18.77 15.66
CA LEU A 595 -0.03 17.51 15.79
C LEU A 595 -1.55 17.69 15.75
N ARG A 596 -2.02 18.91 16.05
CA ARG A 596 -3.45 19.28 16.02
C ARG A 596 -3.84 19.91 14.68
N ARG A 597 -2.90 20.57 14.01
CA ARG A 597 -3.06 21.31 12.75
C ARG A 597 -3.98 20.62 11.75
N CYS A 598 -5.10 21.26 11.44
CA CYS A 598 -6.04 20.80 10.44
C CYS A 598 -5.40 20.71 9.05
N TRP A 599 -5.86 19.75 8.24
CA TRP A 599 -5.45 19.63 6.83
C TRP A 599 -6.39 20.45 5.95
N ARG A 600 -5.88 21.09 4.91
CA ARG A 600 -6.68 21.92 4.01
C ARG A 600 -7.33 21.08 2.92
N HIS A 601 -8.64 21.21 2.78
CA HIS A 601 -9.44 20.62 1.70
C HIS A 601 -9.42 21.52 0.47
N ASP A 602 -9.65 20.96 -0.72
CA ASP A 602 -9.67 21.69 -1.99
C ASP A 602 -10.79 22.75 -2.09
N THR A 603 -11.71 22.83 -1.12
CA THR A 603 -12.71 23.90 -0.99
C THR A 603 -12.23 25.09 -0.16
N GLY A 604 -11.01 25.03 0.39
CA GLY A 604 -10.51 25.98 1.38
C GLY A 604 -10.86 25.64 2.83
N TYR A 605 -11.82 24.72 3.04
CA TYR A 605 -12.21 24.29 4.38
C TYR A 605 -11.07 23.48 5.03
N LEU A 606 -11.07 23.42 6.35
CA LEU A 606 -10.06 22.75 7.14
C LEU A 606 -10.66 21.49 7.78
N GLY A 607 -10.04 20.35 7.49
CA GLY A 607 -10.37 19.07 8.08
C GLY A 607 -9.59 18.81 9.36
N MET A 608 -10.30 18.49 10.44
CA MET A 608 -9.66 18.15 11.72
C MET A 608 -8.75 16.91 11.58
N THR A 609 -7.62 16.94 12.28
CA THR A 609 -6.83 15.73 12.53
C THR A 609 -7.52 14.84 13.55
N THR A 610 -7.13 13.56 13.60
CA THR A 610 -7.64 12.65 14.63
C THR A 610 -7.39 13.17 16.05
N ILE A 611 -6.22 13.77 16.31
CA ILE A 611 -5.88 14.32 17.63
C ILE A 611 -6.76 15.53 17.94
N ALA A 612 -6.91 16.47 17.00
CA ALA A 612 -7.79 17.62 17.18
C ALA A 612 -9.25 17.20 17.44
N ALA A 613 -9.77 16.21 16.69
CA ALA A 613 -11.12 15.70 16.88
C ALA A 613 -11.33 15.04 18.26
N LEU A 614 -10.35 14.25 18.74
CA LEU A 614 -10.40 13.64 20.07
C LEU A 614 -10.39 14.69 21.18
N LEU A 615 -9.50 15.67 21.08
CA LEU A 615 -9.44 16.78 22.02
C LEU A 615 -10.73 17.61 22.00
N ASN A 616 -11.28 17.90 20.81
CA ASN A 616 -12.55 18.61 20.68
C ASN A 616 -13.69 17.88 21.39
N SER A 617 -13.79 16.57 21.20
CA SER A 617 -14.77 15.73 21.89
C SER A 617 -14.62 15.81 23.42
N MET A 618 -13.38 15.82 23.92
CA MET A 618 -13.09 15.98 25.34
C MET A 618 -13.51 17.36 25.88
N ILE A 619 -13.25 18.45 25.15
CA ILE A 619 -13.72 19.80 25.55
C ILE A 619 -15.24 19.87 25.58
N VAL A 620 -15.92 19.42 24.51
CA VAL A 620 -17.38 19.48 24.39
C VAL A 620 -18.06 18.68 25.51
N THR A 621 -17.58 17.46 25.77
CA THR A 621 -18.13 16.63 26.86
C THR A 621 -17.80 17.18 28.24
N GLY A 622 -16.61 17.76 28.42
CA GLY A 622 -16.21 18.43 29.67
C GLY A 622 -17.04 19.67 29.97
N HIS A 623 -17.35 20.50 28.97
CA HIS A 623 -18.23 21.66 29.12
C HIS A 623 -19.65 21.26 29.52
N ARG A 624 -20.19 20.19 28.92
CA ARG A 624 -21.51 19.63 29.30
C ARG A 624 -21.50 19.09 30.73
N PHE A 625 -20.44 18.39 31.12
CA PHE A 625 -20.26 17.90 32.48
C PHE A 625 -20.17 19.06 33.49
N MET A 626 -19.40 20.12 33.20
CA MET A 626 -19.35 21.31 34.06
C MET A 626 -20.70 22.01 34.20
N ALA A 627 -21.51 22.03 33.12
CA ALA A 627 -22.84 22.63 33.14
C ALA A 627 -23.86 21.81 33.96
N ASN A 628 -23.71 20.48 33.99
CA ASN A 628 -24.57 19.60 34.80
C ASN A 628 -23.79 18.39 35.37
N PRO A 629 -23.04 18.56 36.48
CA PRO A 629 -22.18 17.52 37.05
C PRO A 629 -22.93 16.33 37.64
N ALA A 630 -24.22 16.51 37.98
CA ALA A 630 -25.08 15.49 38.56
C ALA A 630 -25.57 14.47 37.52
N ASP A 631 -25.56 14.82 36.23
CA ASP A 631 -25.98 13.93 35.15
C ASP A 631 -24.96 12.81 34.92
N GLY A 632 -25.37 11.58 35.23
CA GLY A 632 -24.56 10.38 35.04
C GLY A 632 -24.14 10.12 33.59
N ASN A 633 -24.96 10.51 32.60
CA ASN A 633 -24.65 10.34 31.18
C ASN A 633 -23.57 11.31 30.72
N PHE A 634 -23.61 12.57 31.17
CA PHE A 634 -22.56 13.55 30.87
C PHE A 634 -21.25 13.18 31.53
N ARG A 635 -21.30 12.73 32.79
CA ARG A 635 -20.14 12.20 33.50
C ARG A 635 -19.52 11.02 32.74
N ALA A 636 -20.31 10.00 32.39
CA ALA A 636 -19.82 8.84 31.66
C ALA A 636 -19.24 9.21 30.28
N SER A 637 -19.89 10.14 29.56
CA SER A 637 -19.42 10.61 28.26
C SER A 637 -18.08 11.35 28.34
N TYR A 638 -17.89 12.16 29.39
CA TYR A 638 -16.65 12.86 29.66
C TYR A 638 -15.50 11.90 29.98
N TYR A 639 -15.69 10.95 30.91
CA TYR A 639 -14.63 9.97 31.22
C TYR A 639 -14.28 9.07 30.02
N ARG A 640 -15.27 8.73 29.18
CA ARG A 640 -15.04 8.00 27.92
C ARG A 640 -14.24 8.82 26.90
N SER A 641 -14.42 10.14 26.82
CA SER A 641 -13.65 10.98 25.89
C SER A 641 -12.19 11.13 26.32
N VAL A 642 -11.92 11.26 27.63
CA VAL A 642 -10.56 11.22 28.20
C VAL A 642 -9.88 9.87 27.93
N TYR A 643 -10.58 8.76 28.20
CA TYR A 643 -10.10 7.42 27.87
C TYR A 643 -9.79 7.26 26.37
N ALA A 644 -10.73 7.67 25.52
CA ALA A 644 -10.61 7.56 24.07
C ALA A 644 -9.40 8.34 23.55
N TYR A 645 -9.10 9.51 24.11
CA TYR A 645 -7.91 10.28 23.77
C TYR A 645 -6.62 9.47 23.96
N PHE A 646 -6.40 8.92 25.15
CA PHE A 646 -5.21 8.12 25.42
C PHE A 646 -5.16 6.80 24.63
N SER A 647 -6.28 6.09 24.56
CA SER A 647 -6.37 4.79 23.88
C SER A 647 -6.09 4.93 22.38
N ASN A 648 -6.65 5.95 21.72
CA ASN A 648 -6.41 6.19 20.29
C ASN A 648 -4.99 6.67 20.00
N VAL A 649 -4.38 7.46 20.89
CA VAL A 649 -2.97 7.85 20.74
C VAL A 649 -2.07 6.62 20.85
N ALA A 650 -2.28 5.75 21.85
CA ALA A 650 -1.53 4.50 21.99
C ALA A 650 -1.70 3.58 20.75
N GLN A 651 -2.93 3.45 20.25
CA GLN A 651 -3.22 2.69 19.04
C GLN A 651 -2.56 3.27 17.78
N LYS A 652 -2.53 4.61 17.65
CA LYS A 652 -1.88 5.30 16.53
C LYS A 652 -0.36 5.16 16.54
N MET A 653 0.25 5.09 17.73
CA MET A 653 1.67 4.81 17.90
C MET A 653 2.00 3.34 17.59
N GLY A 654 1.20 2.41 18.12
CA GLY A 654 1.36 0.96 17.96
C GLY A 654 0.88 0.45 16.59
N SER A 655 1.11 -0.85 16.33
CA SER A 655 0.83 -1.55 15.05
C SER A 655 1.87 -1.42 13.92
N LYS A 656 1.79 -2.34 12.94
CA LYS A 656 2.67 -2.37 11.76
C LYS A 656 2.69 -1.05 10.97
N THR A 657 1.58 -0.32 10.97
CA THR A 657 1.40 0.97 10.28
C THR A 657 1.37 2.17 11.23
N GLY A 658 1.62 1.94 12.53
CA GLY A 658 1.66 2.99 13.53
C GLY A 658 2.88 3.89 13.42
N GLU A 659 2.82 5.04 14.08
CA GLU A 659 3.84 6.08 13.97
C GLU A 659 5.24 5.60 14.43
N ILE A 660 5.34 4.70 15.42
CA ILE A 660 6.64 4.13 15.83
C ILE A 660 7.28 3.35 14.67
N SER A 661 6.49 2.53 13.97
CA SER A 661 6.97 1.72 12.83
C SER A 661 7.31 2.58 11.61
N VAL A 662 6.56 3.66 11.39
CA VAL A 662 6.70 4.53 10.21
C VAL A 662 7.83 5.55 10.39
N HIS A 663 7.96 6.16 11.56
CA HIS A 663 8.87 7.28 11.84
C HIS A 663 10.06 6.88 12.72
N GLY A 664 9.87 5.94 13.64
CA GLY A 664 10.91 5.51 14.57
C GLY A 664 11.75 4.33 14.09
N MET A 665 11.25 3.53 13.15
CA MET A 665 11.91 2.29 12.68
C MET A 665 12.12 2.23 11.17
N ALA A 666 12.03 3.38 10.51
CA ALA A 666 12.35 3.51 9.11
C ALA A 666 12.74 4.95 8.76
N VAL A 667 13.61 5.09 7.76
CA VAL A 667 14.00 6.39 7.22
C VAL A 667 13.69 6.43 5.73
N ARG A 668 13.07 7.52 5.28
CA ARG A 668 12.90 7.82 3.86
C ARG A 668 14.06 8.69 3.40
N TYR A 669 14.97 8.09 2.65
CA TYR A 669 16.24 8.70 2.29
C TYR A 669 16.10 9.62 1.05
N PRO A 670 16.56 10.87 1.12
CA PRO A 670 16.26 11.87 0.09
C PRO A 670 17.08 11.71 -1.20
N PHE A 671 18.29 11.19 -1.14
CA PHE A 671 19.15 10.97 -2.31
C PHE A 671 18.91 9.58 -2.89
N SER A 672 17.70 9.38 -3.37
CA SER A 672 17.31 8.13 -4.01
C SER A 672 16.57 8.36 -5.33
N ALA A 673 16.63 7.34 -6.20
CA ALA A 673 15.82 7.24 -7.41
C ALA A 673 15.19 5.84 -7.50
N LYS A 674 14.10 5.68 -8.26
CA LYS A 674 13.54 4.36 -8.57
C LYS A 674 13.07 4.30 -10.01
N ALA A 675 13.17 3.11 -10.62
CA ALA A 675 12.58 2.83 -11.92
C ALA A 675 12.43 1.31 -12.11
N VAL A 676 11.73 0.93 -13.18
CA VAL A 676 11.63 -0.47 -13.60
C VAL A 676 13.00 -0.97 -14.07
N ALA A 677 13.40 -2.16 -13.63
CA ALA A 677 14.65 -2.78 -14.05
C ALA A 677 14.52 -3.41 -15.44
N THR A 678 15.53 -3.20 -16.30
CA THR A 678 15.68 -3.88 -17.58
C THR A 678 17.09 -4.45 -17.70
N LEU A 679 17.27 -5.60 -18.34
CA LEU A 679 18.57 -6.21 -18.61
C LEU A 679 19.24 -5.58 -19.82
N SER A 680 20.51 -5.21 -19.66
CA SER A 680 21.43 -4.95 -20.76
C SER A 680 22.68 -5.81 -20.66
N CYS A 681 22.97 -6.56 -21.72
CA CYS A 681 24.17 -7.41 -21.78
C CYS A 681 25.42 -6.63 -22.20
N GLU A 682 25.26 -5.39 -22.66
CA GLU A 682 26.36 -4.50 -23.07
C GLU A 682 27.02 -3.81 -21.86
N LEU A 683 26.39 -3.84 -20.69
CA LEU A 683 26.91 -3.21 -19.50
C LEU A 683 28.04 -4.04 -18.85
N PRO A 684 29.13 -3.39 -18.38
CA PRO A 684 30.15 -4.05 -17.57
C PRO A 684 29.57 -4.70 -16.32
N LYS A 685 30.31 -5.65 -15.74
CA LYS A 685 29.91 -6.30 -14.49
C LYS A 685 29.68 -5.28 -13.37
N ASN A 686 28.68 -5.54 -12.52
CA ASN A 686 28.30 -4.69 -11.38
C ASN A 686 28.04 -3.22 -11.78
N THR A 687 27.31 -3.02 -12.88
CA THR A 687 26.99 -1.69 -13.39
C THR A 687 25.48 -1.53 -13.56
N VAL A 688 25.01 -0.32 -13.26
CA VAL A 688 23.69 0.17 -13.64
C VAL A 688 23.82 1.36 -14.59
N GLN A 689 22.97 1.43 -15.59
CA GLN A 689 22.87 2.59 -16.48
C GLN A 689 21.58 3.36 -16.20
N ILE A 690 21.70 4.67 -16.06
CA ILE A 690 20.61 5.59 -15.70
C ILE A 690 20.62 6.84 -16.59
N HIS A 691 19.46 7.45 -16.75
CA HIS A 691 19.38 8.73 -17.46
C HIS A 691 20.01 9.88 -16.65
N ARG A 692 20.48 10.91 -17.37
CA ARG A 692 21.06 12.13 -16.79
C ARG A 692 20.16 12.79 -15.74
N ASP A 693 18.84 12.76 -15.90
CA ASP A 693 17.90 13.31 -14.91
C ASP A 693 17.96 12.57 -13.57
N MET A 694 18.03 11.23 -13.60
CA MET A 694 18.20 10.44 -12.38
C MET A 694 19.57 10.70 -11.76
N ALA A 695 20.62 10.78 -12.58
CA ALA A 695 21.97 11.10 -12.13
C ALA A 695 22.04 12.48 -11.44
N LYS A 696 21.33 13.48 -11.98
CA LYS A 696 21.20 14.82 -11.37
C LYS A 696 20.46 14.77 -10.02
N ASN A 697 19.37 14.00 -9.93
CA ASN A 697 18.63 13.82 -8.67
C ASN A 697 19.47 13.13 -7.59
N LEU A 698 20.21 12.09 -7.98
CA LEU A 698 21.14 11.36 -7.14
C LEU A 698 22.45 12.13 -6.89
N ARG A 699 22.74 13.18 -7.67
CA ARG A 699 24.01 13.92 -7.65
C ARG A 699 25.22 13.01 -7.83
N VAL A 700 25.14 12.15 -8.84
CA VAL A 700 26.20 11.22 -9.23
C VAL A 700 26.65 11.48 -10.67
N GLN A 701 27.86 11.07 -10.98
CA GLN A 701 28.48 11.14 -12.30
C GLN A 701 28.88 9.74 -12.80
N ASN A 702 29.37 9.68 -14.04
CA ASN A 702 29.92 8.45 -14.60
C ASN A 702 31.04 7.90 -13.71
N GLY A 703 30.95 6.62 -13.35
CA GLY A 703 31.93 5.93 -12.53
C GLY A 703 31.69 5.99 -11.03
N ASP A 704 30.78 6.84 -10.55
CA ASP A 704 30.37 6.84 -9.14
C ASP A 704 29.72 5.50 -8.75
N VAL A 705 29.76 5.18 -7.46
CA VAL A 705 29.15 3.97 -6.91
C VAL A 705 27.91 4.35 -6.12
N VAL A 706 26.80 3.66 -6.39
CA VAL A 706 25.52 3.78 -5.68
C VAL A 706 25.16 2.46 -5.03
N LEU A 707 24.30 2.51 -4.02
CA LEU A 707 23.67 1.32 -3.47
C LEU A 707 22.35 1.05 -4.20
N VAL A 708 22.21 -0.15 -4.73
CA VAL A 708 21.00 -0.64 -5.41
C VAL A 708 20.23 -1.53 -4.47
N GLU A 709 18.91 -1.37 -4.45
CA GLU A 709 17.95 -2.16 -3.67
C GLU A 709 16.82 -2.63 -4.59
N ARG A 710 16.32 -3.85 -4.40
CA ARG A 710 15.10 -4.36 -5.07
C ARG A 710 14.01 -4.59 -4.02
N PHE A 711 12.93 -3.83 -4.13
CA PHE A 711 11.79 -3.88 -3.21
C PHE A 711 10.71 -4.88 -3.67
N PRO A 712 10.06 -5.67 -2.79
CA PRO A 712 10.44 -6.08 -1.44
C PRO A 712 10.72 -7.58 -1.41
N CYS A 713 11.97 -8.00 -1.27
CA CYS A 713 12.27 -9.40 -0.96
C CYS A 713 13.19 -9.47 0.26
N LEU A 714 12.85 -10.34 1.20
CA LEU A 714 13.46 -10.59 2.53
C LEU A 714 14.97 -10.96 2.53
N GLY A 715 15.71 -10.60 1.50
CA GLY A 715 17.11 -10.94 1.35
C GLY A 715 18.00 -9.72 1.52
N PHE A 716 18.99 -9.80 2.42
CA PHE A 716 20.14 -8.90 2.46
C PHE A 716 20.91 -8.79 1.13
N MET A 717 20.64 -9.74 0.24
CA MET A 717 21.21 -9.82 -1.09
C MET A 717 20.59 -8.79 -2.05
N SER A 718 19.49 -8.14 -1.67
CA SER A 718 18.91 -7.04 -2.44
C SER A 718 19.79 -5.78 -2.45
N LEU A 719 20.64 -5.57 -1.43
CA LEU A 719 21.52 -4.39 -1.34
C LEU A 719 22.86 -4.61 -2.03
N ARG A 720 23.16 -3.83 -3.08
CA ARG A 720 24.36 -3.98 -3.91
C ARG A 720 25.02 -2.64 -4.26
N PRO A 721 26.31 -2.44 -3.92
CA PRO A 721 27.12 -1.42 -4.57
C PRO A 721 27.20 -1.71 -6.06
N GLN A 722 26.89 -0.72 -6.89
CA GLN A 722 26.94 -0.80 -8.34
C GLN A 722 27.56 0.48 -8.88
N ARG A 723 28.36 0.35 -9.93
CA ARG A 723 28.90 1.49 -10.66
C ARG A 723 27.81 2.12 -11.52
N VAL A 724 27.80 3.44 -11.60
CA VAL A 724 26.85 4.20 -12.42
C VAL A 724 27.45 4.51 -13.79
N VAL A 725 26.66 4.25 -14.83
CA VAL A 725 26.82 4.81 -16.17
C VAL A 725 25.64 5.74 -16.44
N VAL A 726 25.94 7.00 -16.77
CA VAL A 726 24.99 8.05 -17.11
C VAL A 726 24.85 8.10 -18.63
N THR A 727 23.62 8.11 -19.11
CA THR A 727 23.27 8.20 -20.53
C THR A 727 22.22 9.29 -20.78
N ASP A 728 22.14 9.76 -22.02
CA ASP A 728 21.08 10.65 -22.53
C ASP A 728 20.00 9.89 -23.32
N ASP A 729 20.03 8.56 -23.27
CA ASP A 729 19.00 7.71 -23.85
C ASP A 729 17.64 7.99 -23.17
N PRO A 730 16.63 8.49 -23.91
CA PRO A 730 15.33 8.87 -23.33
C PRO A 730 14.58 7.69 -22.71
N ASP A 731 14.86 6.45 -23.10
CA ASP A 731 14.23 5.26 -22.51
C ASP A 731 14.74 4.98 -21.09
N CYS A 732 15.99 5.34 -20.81
CA CYS A 732 16.57 5.24 -19.46
C CYS A 732 15.99 6.27 -18.49
N ARG A 733 15.14 7.19 -18.95
CA ARG A 733 14.36 8.06 -18.05
C ARG A 733 13.30 7.26 -17.29
N TYR A 734 12.87 6.13 -17.85
CA TYR A 734 11.77 5.31 -17.32
C TYR A 734 12.21 3.95 -16.79
N SER A 735 13.44 3.55 -17.10
CA SER A 735 14.03 2.28 -16.69
C SER A 735 15.43 2.46 -16.14
N ILE A 736 15.87 1.53 -15.29
CA ILE A 736 17.27 1.37 -14.91
C ILE A 736 17.78 0.09 -15.54
N ARG A 737 18.75 0.22 -16.45
CA ARG A 737 19.37 -0.94 -17.09
C ARG A 737 20.39 -1.55 -16.15
N VAL A 738 20.32 -2.86 -15.95
CA VAL A 738 21.22 -3.63 -15.07
C VAL A 738 22.10 -4.57 -15.88
N SER A 739 23.34 -4.77 -15.43
CA SER A 739 24.25 -5.74 -16.03
C SER A 739 23.83 -7.19 -15.74
N GLY A 740 24.10 -8.11 -16.67
CA GLY A 740 23.67 -9.52 -16.58
C GLY A 740 24.23 -10.32 -15.39
N ASN A 741 25.30 -9.87 -14.75
CA ASN A 741 25.85 -10.53 -13.56
C ASN A 741 25.11 -10.15 -12.25
N ASN A 742 24.10 -9.29 -12.32
CA ASN A 742 23.28 -8.91 -11.17
C ASN A 742 21.99 -9.75 -11.02
N LEU A 743 21.63 -10.52 -12.06
CA LEU A 743 20.33 -11.19 -12.19
C LEU A 743 19.98 -12.07 -10.98
N GLY A 744 20.88 -12.99 -10.61
CA GLY A 744 20.60 -13.93 -9.53
C GLY A 744 20.67 -13.30 -8.15
N SER A 745 21.64 -12.41 -7.93
CA SER A 745 21.87 -11.81 -6.62
C SER A 745 20.87 -10.73 -6.24
N LEU A 746 20.26 -10.03 -7.21
CA LEU A 746 19.12 -9.15 -7.02
C LEU A 746 17.78 -9.90 -7.19
N SER A 747 17.80 -11.19 -7.54
CA SER A 747 16.62 -12.01 -7.84
C SER A 747 15.70 -11.41 -8.90
N LEU A 748 16.26 -10.77 -9.93
CA LEU A 748 15.49 -10.13 -10.99
C LEU A 748 14.86 -11.19 -11.91
N ASP A 749 13.53 -11.14 -12.03
CA ASP A 749 12.76 -11.95 -12.97
C ASP A 749 12.15 -11.12 -14.11
N PHE A 750 12.24 -9.79 -14.03
CA PHE A 750 11.75 -8.82 -15.02
C PHE A 750 10.24 -8.84 -15.21
N ASP A 751 9.49 -9.27 -14.19
CA ASP A 751 8.03 -9.33 -14.24
C ASP A 751 7.34 -7.99 -13.89
N GLY A 752 8.11 -6.90 -13.87
CA GLY A 752 7.74 -5.57 -13.33
C GLY A 752 8.63 -5.13 -12.17
N ASP A 753 9.82 -5.72 -12.03
CA ASP A 753 10.78 -5.41 -10.96
C ASP A 753 11.12 -3.92 -10.91
N VAL A 754 10.96 -3.31 -9.74
CA VAL A 754 11.40 -1.93 -9.48
C VAL A 754 12.65 -1.99 -8.63
N ILE A 755 13.70 -1.31 -9.10
CA ILE A 755 14.93 -1.12 -8.33
C ILE A 755 15.06 0.32 -7.88
N TYR A 756 15.59 0.48 -6.69
CA TYR A 756 15.91 1.74 -6.06
C TYR A 756 17.41 1.93 -6.06
N LEU A 757 17.83 3.17 -6.28
CA LEU A 757 19.22 3.61 -6.18
C LEU A 757 19.31 4.59 -5.01
N ALA A 758 20.37 4.51 -4.23
CA ALA A 758 20.73 5.47 -3.21
C ALA A 758 22.19 5.90 -3.36
N SER A 759 22.41 7.22 -3.37
CA SER A 759 23.74 7.84 -3.42
C SER A 759 24.06 8.48 -2.06
N PHE A 760 25.31 8.41 -1.63
CA PHE A 760 25.74 8.93 -0.32
C PHE A 760 26.69 10.11 -0.49
N HIS A 761 26.64 11.07 0.44
CA HIS A 761 27.26 12.37 0.27
C HIS A 761 28.22 12.77 1.38
N THR A 762 28.25 12.08 2.53
CA THR A 762 29.32 12.23 3.52
C THR A 762 30.61 11.56 3.05
N LYS A 763 31.77 12.07 3.50
CA LYS A 763 33.07 11.52 3.11
C LYS A 763 33.23 10.08 3.60
N GLU A 764 32.73 9.80 4.79
CA GLU A 764 32.81 8.53 5.49
C GLU A 764 31.93 7.48 4.82
N ALA A 765 30.68 7.80 4.49
CA ALA A 765 29.78 6.87 3.79
C ALA A 765 30.28 6.55 2.37
N LYS A 766 30.76 7.57 1.62
CA LYS A 766 31.37 7.36 0.30
C LYS A 766 32.57 6.41 0.38
N ARG A 767 33.47 6.61 1.35
CA ARG A 767 34.64 5.74 1.57
C ARG A 767 34.22 4.31 1.93
N ALA A 768 33.20 4.14 2.78
CA ALA A 768 32.69 2.83 3.14
C ALA A 768 32.10 2.09 1.93
N LEU A 769 31.32 2.78 1.10
CA LEU A 769 30.73 2.22 -0.12
C LEU A 769 31.81 1.82 -1.15
N MET A 770 32.78 2.70 -1.38
CA MET A 770 33.90 2.42 -2.29
C MET A 770 34.78 1.25 -1.82
N ARG A 771 35.04 1.16 -0.51
CA ARG A 771 35.80 0.06 0.08
C ARG A 771 35.12 -1.28 -0.18
N GLU A 772 33.82 -1.37 0.07
CA GLU A 772 33.03 -2.58 -0.16
C GLU A 772 32.89 -2.91 -1.65
N PHE A 773 32.88 -1.90 -2.54
CA PHE A 773 32.88 -2.13 -3.99
C PHE A 773 34.20 -2.75 -4.48
N HIS A 774 35.34 -2.26 -4.00
CA HIS A 774 36.67 -2.71 -4.44
C HIS A 774 37.18 -3.96 -3.71
N ASN A 775 36.89 -4.07 -2.42
CA ASN A 775 37.32 -5.17 -1.56
C ASN A 775 36.14 -5.66 -0.72
N PRO A 776 35.18 -6.38 -1.36
CA PRO A 776 33.95 -6.78 -0.70
C PRO A 776 34.22 -7.79 0.42
N ASN A 777 33.37 -7.79 1.45
CA ASN A 777 33.41 -8.85 2.46
C ASN A 777 33.36 -10.25 1.79
N LYS A 778 34.42 -11.04 1.97
CA LYS A 778 34.59 -12.35 1.30
C LYS A 778 33.39 -13.29 1.49
N THR A 779 32.85 -13.37 2.70
CA THR A 779 31.71 -14.28 2.97
C THR A 779 30.46 -13.83 2.22
N CYS A 780 30.19 -12.52 2.20
CA CYS A 780 29.09 -11.96 1.42
C CYS A 780 29.33 -12.19 -0.07
N TYR A 781 30.53 -11.90 -0.57
CA TYR A 781 30.90 -12.09 -1.97
C TYR A 781 30.73 -13.53 -2.45
N ASP A 782 31.20 -14.52 -1.68
CA ASP A 782 31.09 -15.93 -2.02
C ASP A 782 29.62 -16.38 -2.10
N ALA A 783 28.78 -15.93 -1.17
CA ALA A 783 27.34 -16.19 -1.21
C ALA A 783 26.69 -15.58 -2.46
N ILE A 784 27.07 -14.35 -2.82
CA ILE A 784 26.56 -13.62 -4.00
C ILE A 784 26.90 -14.36 -5.28
N LYS A 785 28.18 -14.76 -5.39
CA LYS A 785 28.69 -15.50 -6.54
C LYS A 785 27.92 -16.81 -6.72
N MET A 786 27.75 -17.58 -5.65
CA MET A 786 26.99 -18.83 -5.67
C MET A 786 25.53 -18.64 -6.10
N LEU A 787 24.85 -17.55 -5.70
CA LEU A 787 23.49 -17.26 -6.16
C LEU A 787 23.43 -16.93 -7.65
N ASN A 788 24.38 -16.12 -8.13
CA ASN A 788 24.48 -15.78 -9.55
C ASN A 788 24.74 -17.03 -10.40
N GLU A 789 25.66 -17.90 -9.97
CA GLU A 789 25.95 -19.18 -10.62
C GLU A 789 24.72 -20.10 -10.67
N LYS A 790 23.96 -20.18 -9.58
CA LYS A 790 22.74 -21.00 -9.50
C LYS A 790 21.63 -20.54 -10.45
N MET A 791 21.47 -19.24 -10.66
CA MET A 791 20.46 -18.70 -11.57
C MET A 791 20.86 -18.88 -13.05
N GLY A 792 22.15 -19.03 -13.32
CA GLY A 792 22.71 -19.21 -14.66
C GLY A 792 22.92 -17.89 -15.38
N THR A 793 23.53 -17.96 -16.56
CA THR A 793 23.76 -16.81 -17.43
C THR A 793 22.80 -16.83 -18.62
N PRO A 794 22.45 -15.65 -19.17
CA PRO A 794 21.78 -15.59 -20.46
C PRO A 794 22.56 -16.38 -21.50
N HIS A 795 21.84 -17.16 -22.31
CA HIS A 795 22.41 -18.03 -23.32
C HIS A 795 21.51 -18.03 -24.54
N TYR A 796 22.05 -18.53 -25.64
CA TYR A 796 21.33 -18.71 -26.88
C TYR A 796 20.67 -20.10 -26.90
N LYS A 797 19.35 -20.14 -27.19
CA LYS A 797 18.63 -21.38 -27.45
C LYS A 797 17.48 -21.16 -28.45
N SER A 798 17.59 -21.77 -29.63
CA SER A 798 16.49 -21.94 -30.58
C SER A 798 15.64 -23.14 -30.23
N MET A 799 14.34 -23.05 -30.51
CA MET A 799 13.39 -24.15 -30.38
C MET A 799 12.49 -24.22 -31.61
N THR A 800 12.29 -25.42 -32.12
CA THR A 800 11.28 -25.79 -33.11
C THR A 800 9.94 -26.07 -32.42
N PHE A 801 8.87 -26.28 -33.20
CA PHE A 801 7.57 -26.65 -32.64
C PHE A 801 7.60 -27.96 -31.83
N ASP A 802 8.40 -28.94 -32.25
CA ASP A 802 8.47 -30.25 -31.59
C ASP A 802 9.21 -30.20 -30.23
N ASP A 803 10.15 -29.26 -30.06
CA ASP A 803 10.90 -29.07 -28.82
C ASP A 803 10.03 -28.62 -27.63
N TYR A 804 8.80 -28.13 -27.89
CA TYR A 804 7.88 -27.75 -26.82
C TYR A 804 7.23 -28.94 -26.11
N HIS A 805 7.28 -30.13 -26.73
CA HIS A 805 6.69 -31.38 -26.23
C HIS A 805 5.29 -31.16 -25.64
N MET A 806 4.40 -30.54 -26.43
CA MET A 806 3.09 -30.08 -25.96
C MET A 806 2.21 -31.27 -25.57
N VAL A 807 1.79 -31.31 -24.30
CA VAL A 807 0.84 -32.30 -23.79
C VAL A 807 -0.45 -31.59 -23.39
N PRO A 808 -1.63 -32.04 -23.84
CA PRO A 808 -2.90 -31.50 -23.39
C PRO A 808 -3.08 -31.60 -21.87
N PHE A 809 -3.62 -30.54 -21.26
CA PHE A 809 -4.08 -30.56 -19.89
C PHE A 809 -5.45 -31.26 -19.80
N PRO A 810 -5.71 -32.04 -18.74
CA PRO A 810 -7.02 -32.61 -18.53
C PRO A 810 -8.07 -31.50 -18.23
N PRO A 811 -9.36 -31.80 -18.42
CA PRO A 811 -10.44 -30.96 -17.93
C PRO A 811 -10.27 -30.67 -16.43
N LEU A 812 -10.57 -29.44 -16.01
CA LEU A 812 -10.46 -29.07 -14.60
C LEU A 812 -11.67 -29.61 -13.85
N THR A 813 -11.43 -30.54 -12.92
CA THR A 813 -12.42 -30.87 -11.90
C THR A 813 -12.57 -29.70 -10.92
N MET A 814 -13.73 -29.59 -10.26
CA MET A 814 -13.93 -28.57 -9.21
C MET A 814 -12.87 -28.66 -8.11
N GLU A 815 -12.46 -29.88 -7.73
CA GLU A 815 -11.43 -30.11 -6.73
C GLU A 815 -10.05 -29.63 -7.19
N THR A 816 -9.68 -29.92 -8.44
CA THR A 816 -8.41 -29.45 -9.03
C THR A 816 -8.40 -27.93 -9.15
N HIS A 817 -9.51 -27.32 -9.58
CA HIS A 817 -9.66 -25.87 -9.66
C HIS A 817 -9.51 -25.23 -8.27
N ARG A 818 -10.21 -25.74 -7.26
CA ARG A 818 -10.08 -25.29 -5.87
C ARG A 818 -8.64 -25.36 -5.39
N ALA A 819 -7.94 -26.47 -5.62
CA ALA A 819 -6.55 -26.63 -5.20
C ALA A 819 -5.60 -25.62 -5.89
N ILE A 820 -5.86 -25.25 -7.14
CA ILE A 820 -5.11 -24.22 -7.87
C ILE A 820 -5.37 -22.83 -7.27
N VAL A 821 -6.65 -22.53 -7.00
CA VAL A 821 -7.06 -21.29 -6.36
C VAL A 821 -6.39 -21.15 -5.00
N ASP A 822 -6.46 -22.17 -4.15
CA ASP A 822 -5.85 -22.20 -2.82
C ASP A 822 -4.32 -21.97 -2.89
N LYS A 823 -3.64 -22.53 -3.89
CA LYS A 823 -2.20 -22.30 -4.11
C LYS A 823 -1.90 -20.84 -4.50
N ALA A 824 -2.72 -20.25 -5.37
CA ALA A 824 -2.49 -18.92 -5.89
C ALA A 824 -2.91 -17.81 -4.91
N THR A 825 -4.02 -17.99 -4.18
CA THR A 825 -4.37 -17.16 -3.02
C THR A 825 -3.35 -17.35 -1.89
N GLY A 826 -2.77 -18.55 -1.79
CA GLY A 826 -1.66 -18.90 -0.90
C GLY A 826 -0.46 -17.95 -0.99
N VAL A 827 -0.10 -17.41 -2.16
CA VAL A 827 0.99 -16.42 -2.27
C VAL A 827 0.67 -15.19 -1.43
N LYS A 828 -0.52 -14.62 -1.57
CA LYS A 828 -0.97 -13.46 -0.76
C LYS A 828 -1.12 -13.82 0.70
N ALA A 829 -1.75 -14.97 0.99
CA ALA A 829 -2.02 -15.44 2.35
C ALA A 829 -0.74 -15.78 3.14
N HIS A 830 0.31 -16.29 2.49
CA HIS A 830 1.56 -16.71 3.15
C HIS A 830 2.66 -15.64 3.15
N THR A 831 2.58 -14.61 2.29
CA THR A 831 3.61 -13.55 2.24
C THR A 831 3.74 -12.84 3.58
N GLY A 832 2.63 -12.40 4.17
CA GLY A 832 2.63 -11.74 5.49
C GLY A 832 3.19 -12.63 6.61
N PRO A 833 2.68 -13.86 6.79
CA PRO A 833 3.19 -14.82 7.78
C PRO A 833 4.68 -15.15 7.63
N VAL A 834 5.17 -15.38 6.40
CA VAL A 834 6.61 -15.64 6.17
C VAL A 834 7.47 -14.44 6.50
N ILE A 835 7.05 -13.23 6.12
CA ILE A 835 7.76 -11.99 6.50
C ILE A 835 7.82 -11.88 8.03
N ALA A 836 6.70 -12.13 8.72
CA ALA A 836 6.65 -12.06 10.18
C ALA A 836 7.57 -13.11 10.84
N LEU A 837 7.58 -14.35 10.33
CA LEU A 837 8.49 -15.40 10.79
C LEU A 837 9.95 -14.98 10.59
N CYS A 838 10.30 -14.48 9.41
CA CYS A 838 11.66 -14.05 9.11
C CYS A 838 12.09 -12.91 10.03
N TYR A 839 11.24 -11.91 10.26
CA TYR A 839 11.53 -10.82 11.19
C TYR A 839 11.72 -11.33 12.61
N ASN A 840 10.87 -12.24 13.08
CA ASN A 840 11.00 -12.78 14.43
C ASN A 840 12.33 -13.54 14.60
N ILE A 841 12.72 -14.35 13.62
CA ILE A 841 14.02 -15.05 13.65
C ILE A 841 15.18 -14.03 13.67
N MET A 842 15.14 -12.99 12.82
CA MET A 842 16.15 -11.92 12.85
C MET A 842 16.25 -11.27 14.23
N ARG A 843 15.12 -10.97 14.88
CA ARG A 843 15.08 -10.35 16.22
C ARG A 843 15.68 -11.24 17.30
N LEU A 844 15.44 -12.55 17.24
CA LEU A 844 16.03 -13.51 18.19
C LEU A 844 17.56 -13.61 18.01
N VAL A 845 18.03 -13.59 16.76
CA VAL A 845 19.45 -13.64 16.41
C VAL A 845 20.16 -12.36 16.86
N GLU A 846 19.59 -11.19 16.58
CA GLU A 846 20.15 -9.89 16.98
C GLU A 846 20.27 -9.76 18.51
N ASN A 847 19.31 -10.33 19.23
CA ASN A 847 19.30 -10.40 20.69
C ASN A 847 20.02 -11.66 21.23
N SER A 848 21.12 -12.08 20.59
CA SER A 848 21.91 -13.24 21.02
C SER A 848 23.42 -13.01 20.88
N ASP A 849 24.19 -13.93 21.43
CA ASP A 849 25.66 -13.93 21.35
C ASP A 849 26.15 -14.10 19.90
N THR A 850 25.30 -14.63 19.00
CA THR A 850 25.64 -14.85 17.58
C THR A 850 25.66 -13.56 16.76
N LYS A 851 25.14 -12.44 17.30
CA LYS A 851 25.01 -11.14 16.59
C LYS A 851 26.32 -10.58 16.04
N ASN A 852 27.46 -10.97 16.62
CA ASN A 852 28.79 -10.50 16.22
C ASN A 852 29.50 -11.47 15.24
N ASN A 853 28.92 -12.64 14.95
CA ASN A 853 29.52 -13.61 14.04
C ASN A 853 29.06 -13.35 12.60
N GLN A 854 29.94 -12.71 11.82
CA GLN A 854 29.66 -12.34 10.44
C GLN A 854 29.29 -13.52 9.54
N LYS A 855 30.02 -14.64 9.64
CA LYS A 855 29.75 -15.84 8.83
C LYS A 855 28.37 -16.41 9.13
N MET A 856 27.98 -16.36 10.41
CA MET A 856 26.66 -16.81 10.84
C MET A 856 25.55 -15.84 10.40
N ASN A 857 25.78 -14.53 10.48
CA ASN A 857 24.84 -13.51 10.01
C ASN A 857 24.49 -13.74 8.52
N VAL A 858 25.49 -13.94 7.66
CA VAL A 858 25.28 -14.26 6.24
C VAL A 858 24.49 -15.56 6.05
N ALA A 859 24.83 -16.61 6.81
CA ALA A 859 24.16 -17.91 6.70
C ALA A 859 22.67 -17.85 7.11
N ILE A 860 22.34 -17.10 8.16
CA ILE A 860 20.96 -16.87 8.61
C ILE A 860 20.19 -16.12 7.54
N GLU A 861 20.78 -15.07 6.95
CA GLU A 861 20.05 -14.31 5.95
C GLU A 861 19.85 -15.10 4.65
N MET A 862 20.78 -15.98 4.27
CA MET A 862 20.55 -16.96 3.20
C MET A 862 19.44 -17.95 3.53
N PHE A 863 19.34 -18.37 4.80
CA PHE A 863 18.23 -19.19 5.28
C PHE A 863 16.90 -18.46 5.08
N LEU A 864 16.81 -17.20 5.54
CA LEU A 864 15.61 -16.37 5.43
C LEU A 864 15.23 -16.04 3.99
N ASP A 865 16.21 -15.77 3.12
CA ASP A 865 16.00 -15.57 1.69
C ASP A 865 15.35 -16.81 1.05
N LYS A 866 15.83 -18.02 1.36
CA LYS A 866 15.23 -19.26 0.87
C LYS A 866 13.78 -19.43 1.35
N VAL A 867 13.48 -19.11 2.61
CA VAL A 867 12.11 -19.17 3.15
C VAL A 867 11.21 -18.15 2.44
N GLY A 868 11.66 -16.90 2.31
CA GLY A 868 10.95 -15.83 1.61
C GLY A 868 10.65 -16.17 0.15
N ASN A 869 11.68 -16.58 -0.59
CA ASN A 869 11.57 -16.95 -2.00
C ASN A 869 10.67 -18.18 -2.25
N SER A 870 10.48 -19.06 -1.25
CA SER A 870 9.57 -20.20 -1.39
C SER A 870 8.09 -19.78 -1.57
N VAL A 871 7.67 -18.65 -0.98
CA VAL A 871 6.30 -18.13 -1.13
C VAL A 871 6.08 -17.62 -2.55
N PHE A 872 7.00 -16.82 -3.07
CA PHE A 872 6.90 -16.31 -4.42
C PHE A 872 6.94 -17.41 -5.46
N LYS A 873 7.70 -18.49 -5.22
CA LYS A 873 7.74 -19.66 -6.10
C LYS A 873 6.46 -20.51 -6.09
N GLN A 874 5.51 -20.29 -5.18
CA GLN A 874 4.18 -20.93 -5.26
C GLN A 874 3.44 -20.57 -6.55
N LYS A 875 3.71 -19.38 -7.12
CA LYS A 875 3.20 -18.95 -8.45
C LYS A 875 3.65 -19.86 -9.61
N HIS A 876 4.63 -20.73 -9.35
CA HIS A 876 5.20 -21.70 -10.29
C HIS A 876 5.00 -23.14 -9.83
N GLY A 877 4.04 -23.39 -8.92
CA GLY A 877 3.73 -24.74 -8.44
C GLY A 877 4.64 -25.28 -7.34
N VAL A 878 5.56 -24.48 -6.80
CA VAL A 878 6.44 -24.89 -5.68
C VAL A 878 5.68 -24.82 -4.36
N LYS A 879 5.94 -25.75 -3.44
CA LYS A 879 5.36 -25.70 -2.08
C LYS A 879 6.01 -24.56 -1.29
N SER A 880 5.20 -23.75 -0.59
CA SER A 880 5.74 -22.79 0.38
C SER A 880 6.36 -23.54 1.54
N LEU A 881 7.57 -23.14 1.93
CA LEU A 881 8.25 -23.69 3.09
C LEU A 881 7.76 -23.08 4.39
N HIS A 882 6.84 -22.11 4.37
CA HIS A 882 6.34 -21.40 5.55
C HIS A 882 5.93 -22.33 6.69
N GLN A 883 5.01 -23.27 6.41
CA GLN A 883 4.47 -24.16 7.44
C GLN A 883 5.54 -25.13 7.93
N VAL A 884 6.29 -25.74 7.01
CA VAL A 884 7.35 -26.71 7.35
C VAL A 884 8.43 -26.07 8.22
N VAL A 885 8.87 -24.86 7.85
CA VAL A 885 9.86 -24.11 8.60
C VAL A 885 9.31 -23.64 9.93
N THR A 886 8.05 -23.16 9.99
CA THR A 886 7.42 -22.78 11.26
C THR A 886 7.35 -23.95 12.23
N GLU A 887 6.90 -25.12 11.77
CA GLU A 887 6.80 -26.33 12.59
C GLU A 887 8.17 -26.79 13.06
N ALA A 888 9.13 -26.91 12.14
CA ALA A 888 10.48 -27.36 12.46
C ALA A 888 11.17 -26.41 13.43
N ILE A 889 11.11 -25.10 13.21
CA ILE A 889 11.70 -24.09 14.09
C ILE A 889 11.01 -24.08 15.46
N CYS A 890 9.68 -24.17 15.52
CA CYS A 890 8.96 -24.19 16.79
C CYS A 890 9.22 -25.46 17.61
N LYS A 891 9.52 -26.58 16.95
CA LYS A 891 9.90 -27.85 17.60
C LYS A 891 11.42 -27.99 17.78
N ALA A 892 12.20 -27.04 17.26
CA ALA A 892 13.65 -27.14 17.12
C ALA A 892 14.10 -28.45 16.43
N ASP A 893 13.45 -28.82 15.33
CA ASP A 893 13.71 -30.02 14.53
C ASP A 893 14.67 -29.71 13.38
N VAL A 894 15.95 -30.04 13.61
CA VAL A 894 17.03 -29.85 12.64
C VAL A 894 16.87 -30.75 11.42
N GLU A 895 16.45 -31.99 11.63
CA GLU A 895 16.38 -33.00 10.56
C GLU A 895 15.33 -32.64 9.52
N THR A 896 14.17 -32.13 9.95
CA THR A 896 13.14 -31.63 9.02
C THR A 896 13.68 -30.46 8.18
N LEU A 897 14.44 -29.53 8.76
CA LEU A 897 15.07 -28.45 7.98
C LEU A 897 16.12 -28.98 7.00
N VAL A 898 16.97 -29.92 7.43
CA VAL A 898 18.00 -30.51 6.54
C VAL A 898 17.34 -31.28 5.38
N LYS A 899 16.26 -32.02 5.64
CA LYS A 899 15.48 -32.73 4.62
C LYS A 899 14.90 -31.80 3.55
N GLU A 900 14.48 -30.59 3.94
CA GLU A 900 14.02 -29.54 3.01
C GLU A 900 15.18 -28.77 2.34
N GLY A 901 16.42 -29.22 2.53
CA GLY A 901 17.63 -28.72 1.89
C GLY A 901 18.23 -27.46 2.55
N PHE A 902 17.98 -27.22 3.83
CA PHE A 902 18.70 -26.18 4.60
C PHE A 902 20.06 -26.72 5.08
N LYS A 903 21.06 -25.84 5.24
CA LYS A 903 22.40 -26.24 5.72
C LYS A 903 22.34 -26.64 7.19
N ARG A 904 22.79 -27.86 7.52
CA ARG A 904 22.78 -28.44 8.87
C ARG A 904 23.31 -27.49 9.95
N GLY A 905 24.55 -26.99 9.81
CA GLY A 905 25.14 -26.11 10.83
C GLY A 905 24.38 -24.80 11.07
N THR A 906 23.69 -24.25 10.06
CA THR A 906 22.82 -23.07 10.25
C THR A 906 21.52 -23.46 10.97
N SER A 907 20.92 -24.59 10.59
CA SER A 907 19.71 -25.12 11.23
C SER A 907 19.94 -25.47 12.71
N GLU A 908 21.04 -26.15 13.03
CA GLU A 908 21.44 -26.50 14.40
C GLU A 908 21.53 -25.25 15.27
N MET A 909 22.25 -24.22 14.81
CA MET A 909 22.38 -22.97 15.54
C MET A 909 21.03 -22.28 15.79
N ILE A 910 20.15 -22.18 14.78
CA ILE A 910 18.82 -21.57 14.95
C ILE A 910 18.02 -22.36 15.99
N CYS A 911 18.00 -23.68 15.87
CA CYS A 911 17.29 -24.57 16.79
C CYS A 911 17.84 -24.50 18.22
N ASP A 912 19.16 -24.47 18.40
CA ASP A 912 19.82 -24.35 19.70
C ASP A 912 19.56 -22.99 20.36
N LEU A 913 19.59 -21.91 19.57
CA LEU A 913 19.22 -20.58 20.04
C LEU A 913 17.80 -20.56 20.59
N ILE A 914 16.86 -21.20 19.89
CA ILE A 914 15.46 -21.30 20.31
C ILE A 914 15.33 -22.13 21.57
N ARG A 915 16.00 -23.29 21.66
CA ARG A 915 16.01 -24.12 22.88
C ARG A 915 16.55 -23.33 24.07
N LYS A 916 17.71 -22.69 23.93
CA LYS A 916 18.34 -21.85 24.97
C LYS A 916 17.38 -20.75 25.44
N LYS A 917 16.80 -20.01 24.50
CA LYS A 917 15.87 -18.91 24.83
C LYS A 917 14.53 -19.40 25.40
N ALA A 918 14.00 -20.52 24.94
CA ALA A 918 12.76 -21.11 25.44
C ALA A 918 12.92 -21.65 26.87
N ALA A 919 14.09 -22.24 27.19
CA ALA A 919 14.43 -22.67 28.54
C ALA A 919 14.40 -21.51 29.54
N MET A 920 14.81 -20.29 29.14
CA MET A 920 14.69 -19.08 29.97
C MET A 920 13.23 -18.72 30.30
N LEU A 921 12.27 -19.13 29.45
CA LEU A 921 10.83 -19.00 29.70
C LEU A 921 10.23 -20.23 30.39
N LYS A 922 11.06 -21.12 30.93
CA LYS A 922 10.67 -22.40 31.55
C LYS A 922 9.90 -23.31 30.59
N VAL A 923 10.21 -23.23 29.28
CA VAL A 923 9.66 -24.13 28.25
C VAL A 923 10.77 -25.07 27.79
N PHE A 924 10.75 -26.30 28.30
CA PHE A 924 11.76 -27.32 27.98
C PHE A 924 11.29 -28.29 26.89
N ASP A 925 10.00 -28.59 26.83
CA ASP A 925 9.39 -29.43 25.79
C ASP A 925 8.71 -28.55 24.72
N LEU A 926 9.49 -28.26 23.67
CA LEU A 926 9.06 -27.43 22.55
C LEU A 926 7.96 -28.10 21.70
N ALA A 927 7.99 -29.43 21.56
CA ALA A 927 7.01 -30.17 20.77
C ALA A 927 5.63 -30.10 21.44
N LYS A 928 5.56 -30.42 22.73
CA LYS A 928 4.33 -30.32 23.53
C LYS A 928 3.82 -28.87 23.60
N TYR A 929 4.72 -27.90 23.75
CA TYR A 929 4.34 -26.49 23.72
C TYR A 929 3.73 -26.09 22.37
N HIS A 930 4.33 -26.52 21.26
CA HIS A 930 3.83 -26.20 19.93
C HIS A 930 2.45 -26.81 19.65
N GLU A 931 2.21 -28.07 20.03
CA GLU A 931 0.89 -28.71 19.89
C GLU A 931 -0.17 -28.03 20.76
N ARG A 932 0.20 -27.57 21.97
CA ARG A 932 -0.69 -26.73 22.79
C ARG A 932 -0.95 -25.37 22.13
N ALA A 933 0.07 -24.72 21.59
CA ALA A 933 -0.05 -23.42 20.94
C ALA A 933 -0.97 -23.49 19.71
N LYS A 934 -0.90 -24.56 18.89
CA LYS A 934 -1.83 -24.77 17.78
C LYS A 934 -3.31 -24.74 18.20
N LYS A 935 -3.63 -25.18 19.42
CA LYS A 935 -4.99 -25.20 19.97
C LYS A 935 -5.38 -23.91 20.71
N PHE A 936 -4.42 -23.26 21.37
CA PHE A 936 -4.71 -22.25 22.40
C PHE A 936 -3.96 -20.91 22.27
N GLY A 937 -3.06 -20.71 21.28
CA GLY A 937 -2.49 -19.37 21.06
C GLY A 937 -1.08 -19.29 20.44
N SER A 938 -0.28 -18.36 20.98
CA SER A 938 0.99 -17.90 20.42
C SER A 938 2.09 -18.97 20.45
N ASN A 939 2.72 -19.21 19.29
CA ASN A 939 3.85 -20.13 19.19
C ASN A 939 5.08 -19.63 19.98
N ILE A 940 6.06 -20.52 20.18
CA ILE A 940 7.22 -20.21 21.03
C ILE A 940 8.03 -19.03 20.50
N ILE A 941 8.18 -18.90 19.18
CA ILE A 941 8.94 -17.82 18.54
C ILE A 941 8.30 -16.45 18.80
N SER A 942 6.99 -16.33 18.58
CA SER A 942 6.23 -15.12 18.86
C SER A 942 6.25 -14.77 20.35
N ARG A 943 6.18 -15.78 21.24
CA ARG A 943 6.31 -15.57 22.68
C ARG A 943 7.71 -15.06 23.05
N LEU A 944 8.78 -15.65 22.50
CA LEU A 944 10.15 -15.21 22.76
C LEU A 944 10.35 -13.74 22.34
N VAL A 945 9.91 -13.36 21.15
CA VAL A 945 10.01 -11.96 20.68
C VAL A 945 9.21 -11.02 21.58
N ARG A 946 8.00 -11.41 21.99
CA ARG A 946 7.19 -10.61 22.92
C ARG A 946 7.86 -10.43 24.28
N GLU A 947 8.55 -11.45 24.79
CA GLU A 947 9.20 -11.37 26.11
C GLU A 947 10.59 -10.73 26.07
N GLN A 948 11.32 -10.84 24.97
CA GLN A 948 12.72 -10.44 24.91
C GLN A 948 12.99 -9.21 24.04
N ASN A 949 12.09 -8.86 23.11
CA ASN A 949 12.23 -7.75 22.16
C ASN A 949 11.08 -6.76 22.34
N LYS A 950 10.96 -6.20 23.55
CA LYS A 950 9.80 -5.43 24.02
C LYS A 950 9.47 -4.21 23.13
N ILE A 951 10.47 -3.44 22.71
CA ILE A 951 10.29 -2.28 21.83
C ILE A 951 9.76 -2.69 20.45
N TYR A 952 10.35 -3.70 19.82
CA TYR A 952 9.88 -4.22 18.54
C TYR A 952 8.45 -4.80 18.64
N PHE A 953 8.14 -5.50 19.74
CA PHE A 953 6.79 -6.00 19.99
C PHE A 953 5.78 -4.84 20.12
N ALA A 954 6.13 -3.80 20.88
CA ALA A 954 5.32 -2.59 21.04
C ALA A 954 5.04 -1.89 19.69
N SER A 955 6.02 -1.81 18.79
CA SER A 955 5.81 -1.23 17.45
C SER A 955 4.96 -2.09 16.51
N ARG A 956 4.57 -3.30 16.92
CA ARG A 956 3.79 -4.24 16.09
C ARG A 956 2.44 -4.61 16.70
N SER A 957 2.20 -4.22 17.95
CA SER A 957 1.02 -4.57 18.72
C SER A 957 0.24 -3.34 19.14
N THR A 958 -1.05 -3.52 19.40
CA THR A 958 -1.89 -2.51 20.05
C THR A 958 -1.80 -2.75 21.53
N LEU A 959 -0.96 -1.98 22.21
CA LEU A 959 -0.82 -2.01 23.66
C LEU A 959 -1.58 -0.82 24.25
N GLU A 960 -2.09 -1.02 25.47
CA GLU A 960 -2.52 0.08 26.32
C GLU A 960 -1.33 1.06 26.52
N GLY A 961 -1.61 2.36 26.66
CA GLY A 961 -0.62 3.43 26.68
C GLY A 961 0.46 3.33 27.76
N CYS A 962 0.13 2.98 29.01
CA CYS A 962 1.12 2.79 30.08
C CYS A 962 1.99 1.57 29.81
N LYS A 963 1.40 0.48 29.32
CA LYS A 963 2.14 -0.72 28.90
C LYS A 963 3.05 -0.43 27.71
N LEU A 964 2.58 0.35 26.73
CA LEU A 964 3.36 0.79 25.58
C LEU A 964 4.60 1.56 26.05
N LEU A 965 4.45 2.56 26.93
CA LEU A 965 5.58 3.31 27.49
C LEU A 965 6.60 2.41 28.19
N SER A 966 6.12 1.48 29.04
CA SER A 966 7.02 0.55 29.75
C SER A 966 7.90 -0.26 28.80
N HIS A 967 7.37 -0.62 27.63
CA HIS A 967 8.09 -1.35 26.60
C HIS A 967 9.06 -0.45 25.83
N LEU A 968 8.66 0.79 25.54
CA LEU A 968 9.51 1.79 24.88
C LEU A 968 10.71 2.21 25.74
N GLU A 969 10.60 2.11 27.06
CA GLU A 969 11.66 2.45 28.01
C GLU A 969 12.74 1.37 28.14
N GLN A 970 12.47 0.14 27.70
CA GLN A 970 13.43 -0.97 27.77
C GLN A 970 14.72 -0.70 26.97
N ALA A 971 15.73 -1.53 27.20
CA ALA A 971 16.97 -1.51 26.44
C ALA A 971 16.74 -1.90 24.97
N ALA A 972 17.45 -1.23 24.06
CA ALA A 972 17.43 -1.57 22.64
C ALA A 972 18.31 -2.79 22.36
N VAL A 973 17.68 -3.95 22.15
CA VAL A 973 18.37 -5.23 21.95
C VAL A 973 18.46 -5.66 20.48
N ASP A 974 17.76 -4.98 19.58
CA ASP A 974 17.68 -5.30 18.16
C ASP A 974 17.77 -4.04 17.28
N VAL A 975 17.95 -4.22 15.97
CA VAL A 975 18.13 -3.13 14.99
C VAL A 975 17.01 -2.08 15.07
N PRO A 976 15.70 -2.44 14.93
CA PRO A 976 14.62 -1.45 15.02
C PRO A 976 14.61 -0.70 16.34
N SER A 977 14.89 -1.37 17.46
CA SER A 977 14.91 -0.72 18.76
C SER A 977 16.03 0.30 18.87
N ARG A 978 17.20 0.02 18.28
CA ARG A 978 18.32 0.99 18.20
C ARG A 978 17.95 2.18 17.33
N MET A 979 17.33 1.96 16.18
CA MET A 979 16.82 3.03 15.32
C MET A 979 15.84 3.93 16.10
N LEU A 980 14.88 3.34 16.81
CA LEU A 980 13.90 4.11 17.58
C LEU A 980 14.57 4.92 18.69
N LYS A 981 15.47 4.32 19.47
CA LYS A 981 16.20 5.06 20.52
C LYS A 981 17.06 6.18 19.94
N TRP A 982 17.62 5.98 18.76
CA TRP A 982 18.37 7.02 18.07
C TRP A 982 17.45 8.18 17.65
N VAL A 983 16.29 7.90 17.05
CA VAL A 983 15.28 8.93 16.71
C VAL A 983 14.81 9.67 17.96
N LEU A 984 14.46 8.94 19.02
CA LEU A 984 14.00 9.52 20.29
C LEU A 984 15.10 10.25 21.07
N SER A 985 16.38 10.13 20.68
CA SER A 985 17.46 10.89 21.32
C SER A 985 17.56 12.33 20.82
N GLY A 986 16.84 12.70 19.75
CA GLY A 986 16.92 14.03 19.12
C GLY A 986 18.21 14.25 18.33
N LYS A 987 19.10 13.25 18.24
CA LYS A 987 20.37 13.35 17.49
C LYS A 987 20.15 13.75 16.03
N ALA A 988 19.10 13.23 15.39
CA ALA A 988 18.74 13.56 14.01
C ALA A 988 18.52 15.07 13.83
N ASP A 989 17.72 15.66 14.72
CA ASP A 989 17.30 17.06 14.61
C ASP A 989 18.45 18.03 14.90
N SER A 990 19.49 17.57 15.61
CA SER A 990 20.69 18.36 15.92
C SER A 990 21.78 18.33 14.84
N MET A 991 21.68 17.43 13.85
CA MET A 991 22.71 17.27 12.82
C MET A 991 22.34 18.06 11.56
N GLU A 992 23.22 18.98 11.17
CA GLU A 992 23.12 19.63 9.86
C GLU A 992 23.41 18.60 8.75
N THR A 993 22.41 18.30 7.93
CA THR A 993 22.57 17.33 6.85
C THR A 993 23.12 17.97 5.58
N VAL A 994 23.55 17.13 4.62
CA VAL A 994 23.91 17.62 3.27
C VAL A 994 22.71 18.29 2.58
N LEU A 995 21.48 17.82 2.85
CA LEU A 995 20.28 18.38 2.24
C LEU A 995 19.99 19.78 2.81
N ASP A 996 20.21 19.99 4.10
CA ASP A 996 19.98 21.28 4.75
C ASP A 996 20.96 22.34 4.21
N ARG A 997 22.25 22.01 4.12
CA ARG A 997 23.26 22.88 3.48
C ARG A 997 22.88 23.23 2.05
N MET A 998 22.44 22.25 1.27
CA MET A 998 22.01 22.51 -0.10
C MET A 998 20.77 23.40 -0.19
N GLN A 999 19.82 23.25 0.73
CA GLN A 999 18.64 24.10 0.79
C GLN A 999 19.03 25.53 1.18
N LEU A 1000 19.93 25.68 2.15
CA LEU A 1000 20.51 26.95 2.55
C LEU A 1000 21.26 27.63 1.40
N ASP A 1001 22.17 26.93 0.73
CA ASP A 1001 22.90 27.43 -0.43
C ASP A 1001 21.95 27.87 -1.55
N LYS A 1002 20.90 27.08 -1.82
CA LYS A 1002 19.87 27.43 -2.80
C LYS A 1002 19.12 28.69 -2.39
N MET A 1003 18.73 28.82 -1.12
CA MET A 1003 18.10 30.03 -0.60
C MET A 1003 19.03 31.24 -0.73
N MET A 1004 20.29 31.12 -0.31
CA MET A 1004 21.29 32.18 -0.41
C MET A 1004 21.54 32.59 -1.88
N SER A 1005 21.64 31.63 -2.80
CA SER A 1005 21.77 31.92 -4.23
C SER A 1005 20.55 32.63 -4.82
N SER A 1006 19.35 32.33 -4.31
CA SER A 1006 18.11 32.98 -4.74
C SER A 1006 17.98 34.40 -4.18
N ILE A 1007 18.54 34.64 -2.98
CA ILE A 1007 18.64 35.98 -2.37
C ILE A 1007 19.66 36.85 -3.13
N ASN A 1008 20.74 36.25 -3.63
CA ASN A 1008 21.77 36.94 -4.41
C ASN A 1008 21.39 37.19 -5.89
N ASP A 1009 20.19 36.77 -6.31
CA ASP A 1009 19.64 37.17 -7.61
C ASP A 1009 19.24 38.65 -7.53
N ALA A 1010 19.91 39.50 -8.32
CA ALA A 1010 19.72 40.96 -8.31
C ALA A 1010 18.25 41.37 -8.49
N SER A 1011 17.48 40.60 -9.28
CA SER A 1011 16.05 40.84 -9.49
C SER A 1011 15.20 40.58 -8.24
N LEU A 1012 15.60 39.61 -7.42
CA LEU A 1012 14.87 39.22 -6.21
C LEU A 1012 15.30 40.08 -5.02
N ALA A 1013 16.58 40.45 -4.94
CA ALA A 1013 17.10 41.38 -3.95
C ALA A 1013 16.39 42.74 -4.02
N GLU A 1014 16.17 43.26 -5.24
CA GLU A 1014 15.41 44.48 -5.47
C GLU A 1014 13.95 44.36 -5.01
N LYS A 1015 13.28 43.24 -5.34
CA LYS A 1015 11.89 42.98 -4.90
C LYS A 1015 11.76 42.80 -3.39
N VAL A 1016 12.74 42.16 -2.74
CA VAL A 1016 12.78 41.98 -1.29
C VAL A 1016 13.10 43.31 -0.60
N SER A 1017 13.99 44.14 -1.15
CA SER A 1017 14.23 45.51 -0.65
C SER A 1017 12.96 46.35 -0.71
N VAL A 1018 12.26 46.35 -1.85
CA VAL A 1018 10.98 47.06 -2.00
C VAL A 1018 9.92 46.54 -1.03
N MET A 1019 9.88 45.23 -0.77
CA MET A 1019 8.95 44.65 0.20
C MET A 1019 9.32 45.04 1.65
N CYS A 1020 10.61 45.05 2.00
CA CYS A 1020 11.10 45.50 3.30
C CYS A 1020 10.85 46.99 3.52
N GLU A 1021 11.10 47.82 2.51
CA GLU A 1021 10.79 49.26 2.53
C GLU A 1021 9.28 49.49 2.71
N TYR A 1022 8.45 48.73 2.01
CA TYR A 1022 6.99 48.79 2.16
C TYR A 1022 6.53 48.32 3.56
N MET A 1023 7.14 47.28 4.11
CA MET A 1023 6.87 46.82 5.47
C MET A 1023 7.28 47.88 6.51
N ASP A 1024 8.45 48.48 6.36
CA ASP A 1024 8.92 49.57 7.22
C ASP A 1024 8.00 50.80 7.13
N GLU A 1025 7.47 51.11 5.95
CA GLU A 1025 6.50 52.19 5.76
C GLU A 1025 5.16 51.88 6.45
N ILE A 1026 4.69 50.63 6.39
CA ILE A 1026 3.50 50.16 7.11
C ILE A 1026 3.73 50.21 8.62
N PHE A 1027 4.88 49.76 9.11
CA PHE A 1027 5.21 49.78 10.52
C PHE A 1027 5.32 51.21 11.05
N LYS A 1028 5.99 52.11 10.32
CA LYS A 1028 6.04 53.55 10.65
C LYS A 1028 4.65 54.18 10.68
N LYS A 1029 3.79 53.89 9.69
CA LYS A 1029 2.39 54.40 9.65
C LYS A 1029 1.56 53.90 10.85
N LYS A 1030 1.73 52.63 11.25
CA LYS A 1030 1.06 52.07 12.44
C LYS A 1030 1.58 52.70 13.73
N GLU A 1031 2.90 52.90 13.84
CA GLU A 1031 3.52 53.57 14.99
C GLU A 1031 3.01 55.02 15.12
N THR A 1032 2.88 55.76 14.01
CA THR A 1032 2.30 57.11 14.02
C THR A 1032 0.82 57.13 14.38
N GLN A 1033 0.04 56.10 14.01
CA GLN A 1033 -1.37 55.97 14.39
C GLN A 1033 -1.53 55.68 15.89
N VAL A 1034 -0.71 54.79 16.44
CA VAL A 1034 -0.69 54.48 17.88
C VAL A 1034 -0.29 55.72 18.68
N ASP A 1035 0.73 56.46 18.23
CA ASP A 1035 1.19 57.67 18.92
C ASP A 1035 0.15 58.80 18.91
N ARG A 1036 -0.61 58.95 17.82
CA ARG A 1036 -1.77 59.85 17.76
C ARG A 1036 -2.90 59.40 18.66
N MET A 1037 -3.18 58.10 18.73
CA MET A 1037 -4.22 57.54 19.58
C MET A 1037 -3.87 57.70 21.05
N VAL A 1038 -2.60 57.47 21.44
CA VAL A 1038 -2.08 57.67 22.79
C VAL A 1038 -2.12 59.16 23.16
N LYS A 1039 -1.70 60.07 22.28
CA LYS A 1039 -1.81 61.53 22.53
C LYS A 1039 -3.25 61.99 22.67
N ARG A 1040 -4.18 61.44 21.88
CA ARG A 1040 -5.61 61.73 22.00
C ARG A 1040 -6.19 61.22 23.32
N LEU A 1041 -5.87 59.99 23.71
CA LEU A 1041 -6.29 59.39 24.98
C LEU A 1041 -5.68 60.13 26.19
N LEU A 1042 -4.44 60.61 26.10
CA LEU A 1042 -3.81 61.44 27.13
C LEU A 1042 -4.45 62.82 27.22
N HIS A 1043 -4.83 63.42 26.09
CA HIS A 1043 -5.54 64.70 26.06
C HIS A 1043 -6.96 64.56 26.65
N GLU A 1044 -7.70 63.52 26.25
CA GLU A 1044 -9.04 63.21 26.79
C GLU A 1044 -8.99 62.88 28.30
N ARG A 1045 -7.96 62.14 28.76
CA ARG A 1045 -7.71 61.91 30.19
C ARG A 1045 -7.40 63.20 30.94
N ASN A 1046 -6.58 64.10 30.38
CA ASN A 1046 -6.26 65.37 31.02
C ASN A 1046 -7.44 66.35 31.04
N MET A 1047 -8.37 66.25 30.09
CA MET A 1047 -9.66 66.97 30.15
C MET A 1047 -10.58 66.38 31.22
N ALA A 1048 -10.65 65.06 31.35
CA ALA A 1048 -11.45 64.38 32.36
C ALA A 1048 -10.94 64.52 33.81
N VAL A 1049 -9.68 64.95 34.00
CA VAL A 1049 -9.10 65.27 35.32
C VAL A 1049 -9.27 66.76 35.68
N ASN A 1050 -9.60 67.61 34.70
CA ASN A 1050 -9.85 69.05 34.90
C ASN A 1050 -11.35 69.41 34.94
N ILE A 1051 -12.23 68.43 34.69
CA ILE A 1051 -13.68 68.45 35.01
C ILE A 1051 -13.85 67.75 36.35
#